data_AF-A0A932D729-F1
#
_entry.id   AF-A0A932D729-F1
#
_cell.length_a   1.000
_cell.length_b   1.000
_cell.length_c   1.000
_cell.angle_alpha   90.00
_cell.angle_beta   90.00
_cell.angle_gamma   90.00
#
_symmetry.space_group_name_H-M   'P 1'
#
loop_
_entity.id
_entity.type
_entity.pdbx_description
1 polymer ?
#
loop_
_entity_poly.entity_id
_entity_poly.type
_entity_poly.pdbx_seq_one_letter_code
_entity_poly.pdbx_strand_id
1 'polypeptide(L)'
;MKHRIAVDLLGLVLSWWGTISAEADPLVTTGSTWKYFKGKTEASTPDTTAWRTLAFNDSAWTSGAAPFYYDTDTNPATAYTGNTRLSDMQNSYTSVFLRQKFVVTNLASLAALTLSAINDDGFIAWINGTQVASYNPPGAPITFTSVAPAAATEPPGYQDYALPDLAGYLKEGTNVLAVQVFNVSLGSSDFLFAAELVPTLKETTPPVIASVAPEPGVVTSLTQITVTFNEPVTGVDAADLFVFGLPATGISGSGAVYTFTFPQPPYETVSVSWSLASGITDVASPPNSFDPRGPAASWLYELVDPTSPTVAVLHPPDGLTVRKLTQVEVLFDRPVTGVNAADLLVNGVAAQSVAGLGAGPYVFQFPAAPTGVVRCVWAANHEITDLSPTLKPFFGLAFQYTVDPQAVVGDLVINEFMAENVSGLKDEESDQEDWIEIYNRGRTDVDLEGWSLTDEADEPGKWVFPAVTLPANRYVVVFASAKDRKPTSAGGKLHTNFKLGVNGEYLGLLNAESPRQAVSELAPEFPEQRNDVSYGRDAGGQWRYFSPPTPGTLNGASTITNVVAPVHFSVRRGFFNAPFNLGLATETPAATVRYTIDGSPPTETNGVVYTNPLTISASRIVRAVAFAPNLLPSRVVTHTYLFGLPANRRLLPALSLVTATNNLYGKTGIMEYNPRNTTKHGIAWERPVSAEFIRPEDNESFQIDCGLRVQGGGYIRERYNYRTTTPPEGKYSFRLYFRGDYSEGRLNYPWFPDTTVESFDTVVLRAGMNDPTNPFIRDEFARLLASDVGQPAAHGTFVNLFLNGVYKGYYNPCERIDIDFLRAYHGGGEKWDVIASFSELREGDLTAWNSLRNYVNANSPTNRPVYEEVMRRMDLTNFVEYLLPHIYGDTDDWPHNNWRAARERSPAGRFRFYLWDAEWSFGYNNPATHDTIAGQLSSLSPPWGGTEIQRLFTRLKPSAEFKLLFADRVHKHFYNDGAMTDAKIKARYEKLKGAVRGTISGFSDTIGTSWIPQRRRSLTNHFAKAGFLLSSNAPVFNQFGGRVPKGFSLTMGTLAPAGVIYFTTNGTDPRVMFTGAVSAEALTY
;
A
#
# COMPACT_ATOMS: atom_id res chain seq x y z
N MET A 1 43.89 -19.79 -31.37
CA MET A 1 43.94 -21.14 -31.97
C MET A 1 43.53 -22.14 -30.87
N LYS A 2 42.36 -22.78 -31.04
CA LYS A 2 41.88 -24.06 -30.46
C LYS A 2 41.86 -24.29 -28.92
N HIS A 3 40.70 -23.99 -28.35
CA HIS A 3 39.85 -24.77 -27.42
C HIS A 3 40.12 -26.28 -27.17
N ARG A 4 40.03 -26.75 -25.90
CA ARG A 4 38.92 -27.55 -25.25
C ARG A 4 39.38 -28.50 -24.09
N ILE A 5 38.62 -28.41 -22.97
CA ILE A 5 38.05 -29.47 -22.08
C ILE A 5 38.90 -30.25 -21.06
N ALA A 6 38.47 -30.17 -19.78
CA ALA A 6 38.14 -31.25 -18.80
C ALA A 6 38.52 -30.76 -17.37
N VAL A 7 37.58 -30.41 -16.48
CA VAL A 7 36.59 -31.22 -15.72
C VAL A 7 37.24 -32.14 -14.66
N ASP A 8 36.76 -31.97 -13.43
CA ASP A 8 36.82 -32.83 -12.24
C ASP A 8 38.17 -33.21 -11.62
N LEU A 9 38.45 -32.67 -10.42
CA LEU A 9 39.02 -33.40 -9.27
C LEU A 9 39.29 -32.42 -8.13
N LEU A 10 38.35 -32.27 -7.18
CA LEU A 10 38.56 -32.00 -5.75
C LEU A 10 37.22 -31.64 -5.05
N GLY A 11 36.23 -32.51 -5.23
CA GLY A 11 34.94 -32.42 -4.55
C GLY A 11 34.54 -33.78 -4.02
N LEU A 12 35.46 -34.48 -3.33
CA LEU A 12 35.19 -35.80 -2.75
C LEU A 12 36.22 -36.21 -1.68
N VAL A 13 36.58 -35.32 -0.76
CA VAL A 13 37.12 -35.72 0.55
C VAL A 13 36.77 -34.60 1.52
N LEU A 14 35.75 -34.82 2.37
CA LEU A 14 35.49 -34.14 3.67
C LEU A 14 34.02 -34.31 4.12
N SER A 15 33.33 -35.38 3.73
CA SER A 15 32.24 -35.93 4.54
C SER A 15 32.82 -36.96 5.50
N TRP A 16 33.43 -36.48 6.59
CA TRP A 16 33.68 -37.20 7.85
C TRP A 16 34.68 -36.41 8.69
N TRP A 17 34.24 -35.31 9.29
CA TRP A 17 34.84 -34.87 10.55
C TRP A 17 33.66 -34.61 11.46
N GLY A 18 33.47 -35.51 12.44
CA GLY A 18 32.64 -35.21 13.59
C GLY A 18 33.10 -33.88 14.19
N THR A 19 32.15 -33.15 14.74
CA THR A 19 32.38 -32.00 15.62
C THR A 19 33.68 -32.14 16.39
N ILE A 20 34.75 -31.47 15.96
CA ILE A 20 35.87 -31.20 16.83
C ILE A 20 35.37 -30.06 17.71
N SER A 21 34.62 -30.42 18.75
CA SER A 21 34.51 -29.53 19.91
C SER A 21 35.94 -29.39 20.40
N ALA A 22 36.47 -28.17 20.48
CA ALA A 22 37.77 -27.95 21.09
C ALA A 22 37.67 -28.44 22.55
N GLU A 23 38.19 -29.64 22.82
CA GLU A 23 38.23 -30.17 24.18
C GLU A 23 39.06 -29.19 25.01
N ALA A 24 38.45 -28.64 26.04
CA ALA A 24 39.18 -27.85 27.02
C ALA A 24 40.11 -28.77 27.80
N ASP A 25 41.25 -28.23 28.24
CA ASP A 25 42.23 -28.96 29.04
C ASP A 25 41.53 -29.68 30.21
N PRO A 26 41.80 -30.98 30.43
CA PRO A 26 41.18 -31.72 31.52
C PRO A 26 41.45 -31.04 32.86
N LEU A 27 40.41 -30.89 33.68
CA LEU A 27 40.51 -30.33 35.03
C LEU A 27 41.33 -31.24 35.95
N VAL A 28 41.28 -32.55 35.69
CA VAL A 28 42.21 -33.55 36.23
C VAL A 28 42.70 -34.35 35.04
N THR A 29 44.00 -34.35 34.77
CA THR A 29 44.58 -35.05 33.62
C THR A 29 44.96 -36.50 33.94
N THR A 30 44.98 -37.35 32.92
CA THR A 30 45.60 -38.69 33.01
C THR A 30 47.06 -38.58 33.47
N GLY A 31 47.52 -39.51 34.31
CA GLY A 31 48.88 -39.49 34.85
C GLY A 31 49.16 -38.44 35.93
N SER A 32 48.16 -37.62 36.32
CA SER A 32 48.32 -36.59 37.35
C SER A 32 48.74 -37.19 38.70
N THR A 33 49.35 -36.37 39.56
CA THR A 33 49.76 -36.77 40.91
C THR A 33 48.64 -36.54 41.91
N TRP A 34 48.17 -37.60 42.57
CA TRP A 34 47.11 -37.56 43.57
C TRP A 34 47.68 -37.71 44.97
N LYS A 35 46.93 -37.24 45.97
CA LYS A 35 47.10 -37.68 47.36
C LYS A 35 46.42 -39.03 47.53
N TYR A 36 47.09 -39.98 48.16
CA TYR A 36 46.52 -41.29 48.44
C TYR A 36 46.76 -41.73 49.89
N PHE A 37 45.80 -42.49 50.40
CA PHE A 37 45.83 -43.11 51.71
C PHE A 37 45.42 -44.58 51.57
N LYS A 38 46.29 -45.48 52.01
CA LYS A 38 46.05 -46.93 51.97
C LYS A 38 45.00 -47.28 53.01
N GLY A 39 43.97 -48.03 52.64
CA GLY A 39 42.86 -48.41 53.52
C GLY A 39 43.26 -49.45 54.58
N LYS A 40 44.21 -49.12 55.47
CA LYS A 40 44.52 -49.89 56.68
C LYS A 40 43.74 -49.38 57.89
N THR A 41 43.24 -48.16 57.80
CA THR A 41 42.32 -47.49 58.73
C THR A 41 41.40 -46.56 57.92
N GLU A 42 40.39 -45.97 58.57
CA GLU A 42 39.60 -44.90 57.96
C GLU A 42 40.46 -43.68 57.59
N ALA A 43 40.11 -43.05 56.48
CA ALA A 43 40.81 -41.90 55.90
C ALA A 43 40.66 -40.61 56.73
N SER A 44 39.58 -40.51 57.52
CA SER A 44 39.31 -39.40 58.44
C SER A 44 38.57 -39.90 59.69
N THR A 45 38.84 -39.28 60.84
CA THR A 45 38.16 -39.58 62.11
C THR A 45 37.92 -38.28 62.91
N PRO A 46 36.89 -38.21 63.77
CA PRO A 46 35.85 -39.22 64.00
C PRO A 46 34.82 -39.30 62.85
N ASP A 47 34.74 -38.29 61.98
CA ASP A 47 33.90 -38.30 60.79
C ASP A 47 34.62 -39.00 59.63
N THR A 48 34.11 -40.16 59.21
CA THR A 48 34.67 -41.00 58.14
C THR A 48 34.38 -40.47 56.72
N THR A 49 33.60 -39.40 56.60
CA THR A 49 33.25 -38.78 55.31
C THR A 49 33.96 -37.45 55.07
N ALA A 50 34.56 -36.85 56.10
CA ALA A 50 35.19 -35.53 56.04
C ALA A 50 36.24 -35.42 54.91
N TRP A 51 37.01 -36.49 54.65
CA TRP A 51 38.04 -36.54 53.61
C TRP A 51 37.52 -36.28 52.18
N ARG A 52 36.22 -36.47 51.94
CA ARG A 52 35.57 -36.23 50.63
C ARG A 52 35.40 -34.75 50.32
N THR A 53 35.43 -33.89 51.34
CA THR A 53 35.19 -32.44 51.21
C THR A 53 36.48 -31.67 50.96
N LEU A 54 36.42 -30.48 50.40
CA LEU A 54 37.61 -29.64 50.15
C LEU A 54 38.34 -29.23 51.44
N ALA A 55 37.62 -29.06 52.55
CA ALA A 55 38.16 -28.55 53.81
C ALA A 55 39.10 -29.54 54.52
N PHE A 56 39.07 -30.82 54.17
CA PHE A 56 39.93 -31.82 54.81
C PHE A 56 41.41 -31.63 54.46
N ASN A 57 42.25 -31.65 55.49
CA ASN A 57 43.69 -31.51 55.38
C ASN A 57 44.36 -32.86 55.11
N ASP A 58 44.81 -33.08 53.88
CA ASP A 58 45.54 -34.27 53.42
C ASP A 58 47.06 -34.06 53.35
N SER A 59 47.62 -33.05 54.02
CA SER A 59 49.07 -32.79 53.98
C SER A 59 49.90 -33.99 54.45
N ALA A 60 49.32 -34.83 55.32
CA ALA A 60 49.94 -36.05 55.83
C ALA A 60 49.78 -37.27 54.88
N TRP A 61 49.00 -37.16 53.80
CA TRP A 61 48.82 -38.24 52.83
C TRP A 61 49.99 -38.29 51.84
N THR A 62 50.33 -39.49 51.42
CA THR A 62 51.37 -39.74 50.43
C THR A 62 50.92 -39.23 49.06
N SER A 63 51.87 -38.79 48.23
CA SER A 63 51.61 -38.38 46.85
C SER A 63 52.08 -39.48 45.89
N GLY A 64 51.33 -39.69 44.81
CA GLY A 64 51.66 -40.66 43.77
C GLY A 64 51.00 -40.34 42.43
N ALA A 65 51.64 -40.67 41.32
CA ALA A 65 51.07 -40.53 39.98
C ALA A 65 50.09 -41.68 39.69
N ALA A 66 48.91 -41.36 39.15
CA ALA A 66 47.98 -42.36 38.61
C ALA A 66 48.55 -42.96 37.29
N PRO A 67 48.18 -44.18 36.86
CA PRO A 67 47.35 -45.13 37.58
C PRO A 67 47.97 -45.61 38.90
N PHE A 68 47.09 -45.83 39.87
CA PHE A 68 47.42 -46.60 41.07
C PHE A 68 47.17 -48.06 40.74
N TYR A 69 48.18 -48.90 40.92
CA TYR A 69 48.08 -50.29 40.49
C TYR A 69 48.84 -51.26 41.38
N TYR A 70 48.42 -52.52 41.41
CA TYR A 70 49.32 -53.63 41.67
C TYR A 70 48.86 -54.82 40.82
N ASP A 71 49.79 -55.72 40.54
CA ASP A 71 49.54 -56.93 39.74
C ASP A 71 50.49 -58.03 40.25
N THR A 72 50.00 -59.26 40.26
CA THR A 72 50.76 -60.48 40.57
C THR A 72 51.27 -61.19 39.32
N ASP A 73 50.75 -60.86 38.13
CA ASP A 73 51.37 -61.20 36.86
C ASP A 73 52.62 -60.33 36.68
N THR A 74 53.74 -60.99 36.41
CA THR A 74 55.05 -60.32 36.19
C THR A 74 55.23 -59.88 34.73
N ASN A 75 54.15 -59.85 33.95
CA ASN A 75 54.18 -59.47 32.54
C ASN A 75 54.66 -58.01 32.36
N PRO A 76 55.79 -57.76 31.67
CA PRO A 76 56.30 -56.41 31.42
C PRO A 76 55.33 -55.55 30.59
N ALA A 77 54.40 -56.17 29.86
CA ALA A 77 53.44 -55.47 29.02
C ALA A 77 52.30 -54.77 29.81
N THR A 78 52.05 -55.17 31.07
CA THR A 78 51.08 -54.53 31.98
C THR A 78 51.76 -53.61 33.01
N ALA A 79 53.08 -53.41 32.91
CA ALA A 79 53.85 -52.60 33.85
C ALA A 79 53.68 -51.09 33.58
N TYR A 80 52.83 -50.42 34.36
CA TYR A 80 52.68 -48.95 34.36
C TYR A 80 53.96 -48.26 34.86
N THR A 81 54.80 -47.82 33.92
CA THR A 81 56.13 -47.27 34.22
C THR A 81 56.02 -45.81 34.67
N GLY A 82 56.52 -45.51 35.88
CA GLY A 82 56.48 -44.16 36.46
C GLY A 82 55.22 -43.83 37.27
N ASN A 83 54.31 -44.79 37.43
CA ASN A 83 53.06 -44.64 38.18
C ASN A 83 53.14 -45.31 39.57
N THR A 84 52.08 -45.23 40.36
CA THR A 84 52.12 -45.62 41.79
C THR A 84 51.81 -47.10 41.97
N ARG A 85 52.85 -47.91 42.15
CA ARG A 85 52.71 -49.33 42.48
C ARG A 85 52.42 -49.55 43.98
N LEU A 86 51.29 -50.19 44.28
CA LEU A 86 50.84 -50.55 45.63
C LEU A 86 51.32 -51.97 46.00
N SER A 87 52.64 -52.16 46.05
CA SER A 87 53.26 -53.49 46.19
C SER A 87 52.93 -54.24 47.49
N ASP A 88 52.37 -53.56 48.50
CA ASP A 88 51.97 -54.12 49.79
C ASP A 88 50.44 -54.31 49.92
N MET A 89 49.66 -54.16 48.85
CA MET A 89 48.20 -54.20 48.92
C MET A 89 47.64 -55.61 49.15
N GLN A 90 48.10 -56.58 48.36
CA GLN A 90 47.61 -57.95 48.44
C GLN A 90 47.76 -58.51 49.86
N ASN A 91 46.68 -59.09 50.39
CA ASN A 91 46.57 -59.61 51.74
C ASN A 91 46.72 -58.57 52.88
N SER A 92 46.73 -57.26 52.58
CA SER A 92 46.90 -56.20 53.59
C SER A 92 45.71 -55.24 53.70
N TYR A 93 45.17 -54.75 52.58
CA TYR A 93 44.01 -53.86 52.57
C TYR A 93 43.19 -54.00 51.27
N THR A 94 41.90 -53.70 51.33
CA THR A 94 40.96 -53.88 50.21
C THR A 94 40.61 -52.59 49.48
N SER A 95 40.96 -51.43 50.03
CA SER A 95 40.60 -50.14 49.44
C SER A 95 41.70 -49.09 49.52
N VAL A 96 41.63 -48.11 48.61
CA VAL A 96 42.52 -46.95 48.56
C VAL A 96 41.68 -45.69 48.46
N PHE A 97 42.02 -44.69 49.27
CA PHE A 97 41.42 -43.37 49.23
C PHE A 97 42.31 -42.43 48.45
N LEU A 98 41.74 -41.73 47.48
CA LEU A 98 42.44 -40.86 46.54
C LEU A 98 41.82 -39.46 46.59
N ARG A 99 42.66 -38.42 46.53
CA ARG A 99 42.21 -37.03 46.43
C ARG A 99 43.04 -36.27 45.40
N GLN A 100 42.36 -35.53 44.53
CA GLN A 100 42.97 -34.60 43.60
C GLN A 100 42.26 -33.26 43.65
N LYS A 101 43.02 -32.18 43.80
CA LYS A 101 42.48 -30.82 43.73
C LYS A 101 42.56 -30.31 42.30
N PHE A 102 41.51 -29.61 41.87
CA PHE A 102 41.46 -28.97 40.55
C PHE A 102 40.82 -27.58 40.67
N VAL A 103 41.00 -26.72 39.67
CA VAL A 103 40.47 -25.35 39.69
C VAL A 103 39.47 -25.17 38.56
N VAL A 104 38.30 -24.63 38.88
CA VAL A 104 37.32 -24.14 37.89
C VAL A 104 37.43 -22.62 37.85
N THR A 105 37.88 -22.07 36.73
CA THR A 105 38.14 -20.63 36.59
C THR A 105 36.87 -19.83 36.30
N ASN A 106 35.93 -20.40 35.56
CA ASN A 106 34.62 -19.83 35.26
C ASN A 106 33.60 -20.96 35.15
N LEU A 107 32.64 -21.02 36.06
CA LEU A 107 31.63 -22.09 36.07
C LEU A 107 30.59 -21.85 34.98
N ALA A 108 30.30 -20.59 34.64
CA ALA A 108 29.31 -20.24 33.63
C ALA A 108 29.71 -20.66 32.21
N SER A 109 31.01 -20.81 31.93
CA SER A 109 31.55 -21.24 30.64
C SER A 109 31.51 -22.76 30.44
N LEU A 110 31.17 -23.57 31.44
CA LEU A 110 31.06 -25.02 31.30
C LEU A 110 29.64 -25.42 30.85
N ALA A 111 29.57 -26.20 29.77
CA ALA A 111 28.33 -26.80 29.26
C ALA A 111 28.06 -28.16 29.92
N ALA A 112 29.09 -28.99 30.08
CA ALA A 112 29.02 -30.33 30.69
C ALA A 112 30.38 -30.72 31.31
N LEU A 113 30.39 -31.81 32.09
CA LEU A 113 31.59 -32.39 32.68
C LEU A 113 31.52 -33.93 32.61
N THR A 114 32.61 -34.56 32.18
CA THR A 114 32.71 -36.03 32.10
C THR A 114 33.84 -36.52 32.98
N LEU A 115 33.56 -37.50 33.85
CA LEU A 115 34.60 -38.28 34.52
C LEU A 115 34.88 -39.50 33.65
N SER A 116 36.09 -39.62 33.10
CA SER A 116 36.54 -40.84 32.43
C SER A 116 37.40 -41.62 33.42
N ALA A 117 37.01 -42.84 33.78
CA ALA A 117 37.73 -43.64 34.76
C ALA A 117 37.97 -45.07 34.28
N ILE A 118 39.17 -45.58 34.56
CA ILE A 118 39.52 -47.00 34.50
C ILE A 118 39.67 -47.50 35.92
N ASN A 119 39.05 -48.64 36.23
CA ASN A 119 39.10 -49.22 37.56
C ASN A 119 39.07 -50.74 37.53
N ASP A 120 39.64 -51.34 38.55
CA ASP A 120 39.57 -52.75 38.89
C ASP A 120 39.70 -52.87 40.43
N ASP A 121 38.66 -53.23 41.19
CA ASP A 121 37.36 -53.82 40.76
C ASP A 121 36.16 -52.85 40.81
N GLY A 122 36.21 -51.84 41.68
CA GLY A 122 35.12 -50.88 41.87
C GLY A 122 35.57 -49.54 42.46
N PHE A 123 34.76 -48.49 42.32
CA PHE A 123 35.02 -47.19 42.92
C PHE A 123 33.75 -46.39 43.23
N ILE A 124 33.90 -45.40 44.10
CA ILE A 124 32.94 -44.30 44.26
C ILE A 124 33.71 -42.98 44.24
N ALA A 125 33.22 -42.03 43.44
CA ALA A 125 33.80 -40.70 43.28
C ALA A 125 32.88 -39.61 43.82
N TRP A 126 33.48 -38.65 44.53
CA TRP A 126 32.84 -37.46 45.06
C TRP A 126 33.56 -36.20 44.58
N ILE A 127 32.81 -35.16 44.24
CA ILE A 127 33.34 -33.81 44.06
C ILE A 127 32.83 -32.94 45.20
N ASN A 128 33.74 -32.34 45.96
CA ASN A 128 33.45 -31.51 47.12
C ASN A 128 32.49 -32.15 48.15
N GLY A 129 32.48 -33.48 48.26
CA GLY A 129 31.62 -34.24 49.17
C GLY A 129 30.32 -34.77 48.55
N THR A 130 29.92 -34.31 47.37
CA THR A 130 28.75 -34.80 46.63
C THR A 130 29.16 -35.98 45.73
N GLN A 131 28.44 -37.10 45.80
CA GLN A 131 28.75 -38.26 44.96
C GLN A 131 28.39 -37.96 43.50
N VAL A 132 29.32 -38.20 42.57
CA VAL A 132 29.14 -37.87 41.14
C VAL A 132 29.19 -39.08 40.23
N ALA A 133 29.90 -40.15 40.60
CA ALA A 133 29.99 -41.39 39.82
C ALA A 133 30.37 -42.59 40.71
N SER A 134 30.06 -43.80 40.25
CA SER A 134 30.48 -45.04 40.89
C SER A 134 30.40 -46.23 39.94
N TYR A 135 31.28 -47.21 40.13
CA TYR A 135 31.25 -48.51 39.46
C TYR A 135 31.43 -49.60 40.50
N ASN A 136 30.58 -50.64 40.47
CA ASN A 136 30.56 -51.71 41.48
C ASN A 136 30.68 -51.21 42.94
N PRO A 137 29.83 -50.26 43.40
CA PRO A 137 29.96 -49.70 44.75
C PRO A 137 29.59 -50.73 45.83
N PRO A 138 30.32 -50.79 46.96
CA PRO A 138 29.93 -51.58 48.13
C PRO A 138 28.62 -51.08 48.76
N GLY A 139 27.93 -51.95 49.51
CA GLY A 139 26.77 -51.56 50.32
C GLY A 139 27.15 -50.64 51.49
N ALA A 140 26.25 -49.73 51.89
CA ALA A 140 26.46 -48.83 53.03
C ALA A 140 26.28 -49.56 54.39
N PRO A 141 27.01 -49.18 55.45
CA PRO A 141 28.00 -48.10 55.51
C PRO A 141 29.32 -48.49 54.83
N ILE A 142 29.87 -47.56 54.05
CA ILE A 142 31.15 -47.74 53.35
C ILE A 142 32.28 -47.47 54.35
N THR A 143 33.21 -48.40 54.46
CA THR A 143 34.36 -48.35 55.38
C THR A 143 35.65 -48.66 54.62
N PHE A 144 36.81 -48.49 55.27
CA PHE A 144 38.10 -48.85 54.68
C PHE A 144 38.25 -50.35 54.36
N THR A 145 37.46 -51.22 55.01
CA THR A 145 37.43 -52.68 54.77
C THR A 145 36.39 -53.11 53.75
N SER A 146 35.61 -52.19 53.18
CA SER A 146 34.62 -52.52 52.15
C SER A 146 35.30 -53.10 50.90
N VAL A 147 34.56 -53.93 50.17
CA VAL A 147 35.00 -54.60 48.93
C VAL A 147 33.97 -54.38 47.83
N ALA A 148 34.43 -54.39 46.57
CA ALA A 148 33.53 -54.41 45.42
C ALA A 148 32.67 -55.69 45.45
N PRO A 149 31.38 -55.64 45.09
CA PRO A 149 30.48 -56.80 45.12
C PRO A 149 30.74 -57.81 43.98
N ALA A 150 31.48 -57.41 42.95
CA ALA A 150 31.84 -58.24 41.81
C ALA A 150 33.17 -57.75 41.22
N ALA A 151 33.84 -58.64 40.49
CA ALA A 151 35.07 -58.29 39.78
C ALA A 151 34.77 -57.33 38.60
N ALA A 152 35.74 -56.50 38.22
CA ALA A 152 35.61 -55.68 37.00
C ALA A 152 35.63 -56.55 35.73
N THR A 153 35.11 -56.01 34.63
CA THR A 153 35.19 -56.67 33.32
C THR A 153 36.61 -56.54 32.76
N GLU A 154 37.28 -57.68 32.57
CA GLU A 154 38.64 -57.76 32.03
C GLU A 154 38.69 -57.80 30.48
N PRO A 155 39.63 -57.10 29.82
CA PRO A 155 40.57 -56.13 30.39
C PRO A 155 39.89 -54.78 30.73
N PRO A 156 40.27 -54.10 31.82
CA PRO A 156 39.66 -52.84 32.21
C PRO A 156 39.97 -51.75 31.17
N GLY A 157 38.94 -51.00 30.80
CA GLY A 157 39.03 -49.85 29.91
C GLY A 157 38.47 -48.60 30.58
N TYR A 158 38.81 -47.42 30.05
CA TYR A 158 38.18 -46.17 30.47
C TYR A 158 36.68 -46.19 30.15
N GLN A 159 35.87 -45.76 31.11
CA GLN A 159 34.43 -45.56 30.96
C GLN A 159 34.09 -44.11 31.28
N ASP A 160 33.23 -43.52 30.46
CA ASP A 160 32.80 -42.14 30.59
C ASP A 160 31.51 -42.03 31.40
N TYR A 161 31.55 -41.18 32.43
CA TYR A 161 30.43 -40.85 33.28
C TYR A 161 30.09 -39.37 33.07
N ALA A 162 28.99 -39.09 32.37
CA ALA A 162 28.46 -37.73 32.23
C ALA A 162 27.93 -37.24 33.59
N LEU A 163 28.38 -36.06 34.02
CA LEU A 163 28.05 -35.49 35.32
C LEU A 163 27.09 -34.30 35.12
N PRO A 164 25.76 -34.48 35.26
CA PRO A 164 24.78 -33.41 35.15
C PRO A 164 24.71 -32.56 36.42
N ASP A 165 24.08 -31.38 36.35
CA ASP A 165 23.89 -30.47 37.51
C ASP A 165 25.20 -29.92 38.11
N LEU A 166 26.06 -29.37 37.24
CA LEU A 166 27.37 -28.83 37.62
C LEU A 166 27.33 -27.87 38.82
N ALA A 167 26.29 -27.05 38.93
CA ALA A 167 26.12 -26.07 40.00
C ALA A 167 25.87 -26.71 41.38
N GLY A 168 25.42 -27.97 41.43
CA GLY A 168 25.14 -28.71 42.66
C GLY A 168 26.38 -29.20 43.40
N TYR A 169 27.53 -29.32 42.73
CA TYR A 169 28.77 -29.85 43.34
C TYR A 169 30.06 -29.11 42.96
N LEU A 170 30.08 -28.29 41.91
CA LEU A 170 31.21 -27.41 41.59
C LEU A 170 31.03 -26.02 42.19
N LYS A 171 32.16 -25.37 42.42
CA LYS A 171 32.25 -23.93 42.67
C LYS A 171 33.38 -23.32 41.87
N GLU A 172 33.29 -22.03 41.58
CA GLU A 172 34.44 -21.29 41.05
C GLU A 172 35.59 -21.29 42.07
N GLY A 173 36.82 -21.42 41.57
CA GLY A 173 38.02 -21.63 42.37
C GLY A 173 38.36 -23.11 42.59
N THR A 174 39.01 -23.43 43.71
CA THR A 174 39.50 -24.78 43.99
C THR A 174 38.37 -25.74 44.37
N ASN A 175 38.38 -26.91 43.76
CA ASN A 175 37.51 -28.06 44.01
C ASN A 175 38.39 -29.28 44.34
N VAL A 176 37.77 -30.35 44.88
CA VAL A 176 38.46 -31.64 45.10
C VAL A 176 37.64 -32.78 44.53
N LEU A 177 38.29 -33.65 43.75
CA LEU A 177 37.82 -34.98 43.37
C LEU A 177 38.39 -35.98 44.37
N ALA A 178 37.49 -36.62 45.13
CA ALA A 178 37.81 -37.64 46.11
C ALA A 178 37.28 -38.99 45.60
N VAL A 179 38.10 -40.04 45.60
CA VAL A 179 37.70 -41.36 45.11
C VAL A 179 38.09 -42.42 46.12
N GLN A 180 37.17 -43.34 46.43
CA GLN A 180 37.52 -44.56 47.14
C GLN A 180 37.40 -45.72 46.16
N VAL A 181 38.49 -46.47 46.00
CA VAL A 181 38.61 -47.59 45.07
C VAL A 181 38.70 -48.88 45.86
N PHE A 182 38.09 -49.95 45.38
CA PHE A 182 37.89 -51.21 46.08
C PHE A 182 38.30 -52.40 45.21
N ASN A 183 38.95 -53.38 45.82
CA ASN A 183 39.04 -54.74 45.31
C ASN A 183 37.85 -55.58 45.76
N VAL A 184 37.57 -56.66 45.03
CA VAL A 184 36.54 -57.65 45.34
C VAL A 184 36.89 -58.50 46.57
N SER A 185 38.17 -58.64 46.89
CA SER A 185 38.63 -59.35 48.10
C SER A 185 40.02 -58.91 48.56
N LEU A 186 40.37 -59.26 49.81
CA LEU A 186 41.71 -59.01 50.38
C LEU A 186 42.82 -59.77 49.64
N GLY A 187 42.48 -60.87 48.98
CA GLY A 187 43.40 -61.72 48.23
C GLY A 187 43.34 -61.53 46.71
N SER A 188 42.80 -60.42 46.21
CA SER A 188 42.74 -60.16 44.76
C SER A 188 44.12 -60.29 44.10
N SER A 189 44.16 -60.55 42.79
CA SER A 189 45.41 -60.69 42.02
C SER A 189 46.02 -59.34 41.63
N ASP A 190 45.18 -58.32 41.55
CA ASP A 190 45.41 -57.05 40.90
C ASP A 190 44.57 -55.93 41.54
N PHE A 191 44.84 -54.70 41.10
CA PHE A 191 44.10 -53.48 41.38
C PHE A 191 44.52 -52.45 40.33
N LEU A 192 43.55 -51.66 39.85
CA LEU A 192 43.83 -50.55 38.95
C LEU A 192 42.90 -49.38 39.23
N PHE A 193 43.44 -48.17 39.23
CA PHE A 193 42.63 -46.97 39.10
C PHE A 193 43.37 -45.81 38.45
N ALA A 194 42.76 -45.23 37.43
CA ALA A 194 43.07 -43.88 36.96
C ALA A 194 41.78 -43.17 36.55
N ALA A 195 41.79 -41.84 36.64
CA ALA A 195 40.69 -41.03 36.18
C ALA A 195 41.17 -39.72 35.58
N GLU A 196 40.38 -39.24 34.64
CA GLU A 196 40.47 -37.93 34.01
C GLU A 196 39.12 -37.22 34.15
N LEU A 197 39.15 -35.89 34.32
CA LEU A 197 37.94 -35.08 34.47
C LEU A 197 37.94 -34.02 33.38
N VAL A 198 37.12 -34.20 32.35
CA VAL A 198 37.14 -33.41 31.11
C VAL A 198 35.93 -32.47 31.04
N PRO A 199 36.13 -31.15 30.93
CA PRO A 199 35.04 -30.20 30.75
C PRO A 199 34.67 -30.02 29.26
N THR A 200 33.38 -29.82 29.00
CA THR A 200 32.90 -29.27 27.72
C THR A 200 32.59 -27.79 27.91
N LEU A 201 33.14 -26.91 27.06
CA LEU A 201 32.87 -25.47 27.12
C LEU A 201 31.58 -25.12 26.37
N LYS A 202 30.91 -24.04 26.80
CA LYS A 202 29.80 -23.42 26.05
C LYS A 202 30.34 -22.66 24.85
N GLU A 203 29.84 -23.00 23.67
CA GLU A 203 29.95 -22.18 22.48
C GLU A 203 28.98 -21.00 22.58
N THR A 204 29.49 -19.77 22.40
CA THR A 204 28.72 -18.53 22.59
C THR A 204 28.67 -17.66 21.35
N THR A 205 29.21 -18.15 20.24
CA THR A 205 29.24 -17.45 18.95
C THR A 205 28.02 -17.85 18.14
N PRO A 206 27.08 -16.92 17.85
CA PRO A 206 25.97 -17.21 16.97
C PRO A 206 26.41 -17.48 15.53
N PRO A 207 25.64 -18.28 14.76
CA PRO A 207 25.91 -18.43 13.34
C PRO A 207 25.73 -17.09 12.63
N VAL A 208 26.54 -16.85 11.60
CA VAL A 208 26.53 -15.67 10.74
C VAL A 208 26.54 -16.07 9.27
N ILE A 209 26.11 -15.17 8.39
CA ILE A 209 26.22 -15.39 6.95
C ILE A 209 27.68 -15.20 6.53
N ALA A 210 28.28 -16.24 5.98
CA ALA A 210 29.63 -16.23 5.43
C ALA A 210 29.68 -15.71 3.99
N SER A 211 28.71 -16.09 3.16
CA SER A 211 28.61 -15.60 1.77
C SER A 211 27.20 -15.74 1.19
N VAL A 212 26.95 -15.02 0.09
CA VAL A 212 25.70 -15.12 -0.67
C VAL A 212 26.00 -15.19 -2.17
N ALA A 213 25.23 -16.00 -2.91
CA ALA A 213 25.35 -16.13 -4.36
C ALA A 213 23.98 -15.92 -5.03
N PRO A 214 23.85 -15.02 -6.01
CA PRO A 214 24.90 -14.13 -6.56
C PRO A 214 25.39 -13.12 -5.52
N GLU A 215 26.63 -12.65 -5.67
CA GLU A 215 27.20 -11.61 -4.80
C GLU A 215 26.39 -10.30 -4.91
N PRO A 216 26.23 -9.53 -3.82
CA PRO A 216 25.49 -8.27 -3.84
C PRO A 216 26.08 -7.27 -4.85
N GLY A 217 25.22 -6.67 -5.66
CA GLY A 217 25.64 -5.74 -6.71
C GLY A 217 24.66 -5.65 -7.86
N VAL A 218 25.16 -5.21 -9.01
CA VAL A 218 24.37 -5.05 -10.23
C VAL A 218 24.12 -6.42 -10.87
N VAL A 219 22.84 -6.79 -11.02
CA VAL A 219 22.43 -8.05 -11.66
C VAL A 219 21.31 -7.78 -12.66
N THR A 220 21.15 -8.65 -13.65
CA THR A 220 20.09 -8.54 -14.68
C THR A 220 18.93 -9.50 -14.44
N SER A 221 19.10 -10.43 -13.49
CA SER A 221 18.06 -11.34 -13.01
C SER A 221 18.38 -11.76 -11.57
N LEU A 222 17.33 -11.95 -10.78
CA LEU A 222 17.43 -12.43 -9.40
C LEU A 222 16.18 -13.23 -9.08
N THR A 223 16.22 -14.53 -9.27
CA THR A 223 15.10 -15.46 -8.96
C THR A 223 15.46 -16.46 -7.87
N GLN A 224 16.74 -16.46 -7.46
CA GLN A 224 17.25 -17.28 -6.38
C GLN A 224 18.43 -16.62 -5.70
N ILE A 225 18.62 -16.94 -4.42
CA ILE A 225 19.79 -16.57 -3.62
C ILE A 225 20.22 -17.81 -2.84
N THR A 226 21.49 -18.19 -2.96
CA THR A 226 22.14 -19.16 -2.08
C THR A 226 22.82 -18.42 -0.94
N VAL A 227 22.47 -18.75 0.29
CA VAL A 227 23.07 -18.24 1.52
C VAL A 227 23.94 -19.36 2.11
N THR A 228 25.19 -19.02 2.43
CA THR A 228 26.10 -19.89 3.17
C THR A 228 26.36 -19.29 4.54
N PHE A 229 26.01 -20.02 5.61
CA PHE A 229 26.38 -19.72 6.98
C PHE A 229 27.83 -20.15 7.26
N ASN A 230 28.47 -19.57 8.26
CA ASN A 230 29.83 -19.95 8.69
C ASN A 230 29.88 -21.36 9.31
N GLU A 231 28.74 -21.92 9.68
CA GLU A 231 28.58 -23.21 10.35
C GLU A 231 27.19 -23.82 10.06
N PRO A 232 26.97 -25.12 10.34
CA PRO A 232 25.68 -25.76 10.15
C PRO A 232 24.57 -25.15 11.04
N VAL A 233 23.43 -24.84 10.44
CA VAL A 233 22.26 -24.30 11.13
C VAL A 233 21.02 -25.18 10.92
N THR A 234 20.06 -25.08 11.83
CA THR A 234 18.74 -25.72 11.77
C THR A 234 17.63 -24.68 11.89
N GLY A 235 16.40 -25.04 11.53
CA GLY A 235 15.24 -24.14 11.65
C GLY A 235 15.10 -23.08 10.55
N VAL A 236 15.67 -23.33 9.36
CA VAL A 236 15.58 -22.43 8.19
C VAL A 236 14.33 -22.76 7.36
N ASP A 237 13.46 -21.77 7.18
CA ASP A 237 12.25 -21.83 6.35
C ASP A 237 12.30 -20.83 5.18
N ALA A 238 11.58 -21.11 4.09
CA ALA A 238 11.51 -20.17 2.96
C ALA A 238 10.99 -18.78 3.37
N ALA A 239 10.08 -18.72 4.34
CA ALA A 239 9.55 -17.48 4.88
C ALA A 239 10.56 -16.66 5.70
N ASP A 240 11.74 -17.21 5.99
CA ASP A 240 12.77 -16.49 6.75
C ASP A 240 13.51 -15.45 5.90
N LEU A 241 13.66 -15.66 4.58
CA LEU A 241 14.34 -14.71 3.70
C LEU A 241 13.32 -13.81 2.99
N PHE A 242 13.48 -12.50 3.12
CA PHE A 242 12.65 -11.50 2.47
C PHE A 242 13.43 -10.82 1.35
N VAL A 243 12.90 -10.88 0.14
CA VAL A 243 13.42 -10.21 -1.06
C VAL A 243 12.41 -9.17 -1.53
N PHE A 244 12.85 -7.92 -1.63
CA PHE A 244 11.97 -6.79 -1.96
C PHE A 244 10.74 -6.68 -1.03
N GLY A 245 10.91 -7.07 0.23
CA GLY A 245 9.85 -7.05 1.26
C GLY A 245 8.83 -8.18 1.15
N LEU A 246 9.04 -9.16 0.26
CA LEU A 246 8.22 -10.37 0.14
C LEU A 246 9.03 -11.60 0.61
N PRO A 247 8.43 -12.56 1.31
CA PRO A 247 9.11 -13.80 1.68
C PRO A 247 9.46 -14.62 0.44
N ALA A 248 10.55 -15.38 0.50
CA ALA A 248 10.86 -16.34 -0.54
C ALA A 248 9.78 -17.43 -0.63
N THR A 249 9.57 -17.95 -1.84
CA THR A 249 8.51 -18.91 -2.14
C THR A 249 8.96 -20.37 -2.02
N GLY A 250 10.27 -20.62 -2.03
CA GLY A 250 10.84 -21.96 -1.91
C GLY A 250 12.22 -21.95 -1.29
N ILE A 251 12.63 -23.11 -0.77
CA ILE A 251 13.95 -23.33 -0.17
C ILE A 251 14.44 -24.75 -0.50
N SER A 252 15.75 -24.90 -0.64
CA SER A 252 16.46 -26.17 -0.77
C SER A 252 17.85 -26.07 -0.14
N GLY A 253 18.47 -27.19 0.23
CA GLY A 253 19.77 -27.20 0.91
C GLY A 253 19.68 -27.70 2.35
N SER A 254 20.81 -27.78 3.04
CA SER A 254 20.93 -28.31 4.40
C SER A 254 22.29 -27.96 5.02
N GLY A 255 22.43 -28.11 6.33
CA GLY A 255 23.67 -27.81 7.03
C GLY A 255 23.95 -26.31 7.02
N ALA A 256 25.03 -25.89 6.37
CA ALA A 256 25.41 -24.48 6.31
C ALA A 256 24.93 -23.75 5.03
N VAL A 257 24.38 -24.46 4.03
CA VAL A 257 24.11 -23.89 2.70
C VAL A 257 22.65 -24.07 2.32
N TYR A 258 21.95 -22.96 2.04
CA TYR A 258 20.54 -22.93 1.67
C TYR A 258 20.32 -22.05 0.43
N THR A 259 19.54 -22.53 -0.54
CA THR A 259 19.12 -21.78 -1.73
C THR A 259 17.63 -21.46 -1.65
N PHE A 260 17.32 -20.18 -1.63
CA PHE A 260 15.97 -19.62 -1.63
C PHE A 260 15.55 -19.27 -3.05
N THR A 261 14.30 -19.52 -3.40
CA THR A 261 13.71 -19.19 -4.71
C THR A 261 12.50 -18.28 -4.57
N PHE A 262 12.36 -17.32 -5.50
CA PHE A 262 11.32 -16.30 -5.48
C PHE A 262 11.08 -15.72 -6.89
N PRO A 263 9.91 -15.10 -7.14
CA PRO A 263 9.64 -14.42 -8.42
C PRO A 263 10.64 -13.30 -8.69
N GLN A 264 10.96 -13.06 -9.96
CA GLN A 264 11.83 -11.97 -10.41
C GLN A 264 11.33 -10.62 -9.85
N PRO A 265 12.10 -9.92 -8.99
CA PRO A 265 11.74 -8.59 -8.52
C PRO A 265 11.82 -7.54 -9.65
N PRO A 266 11.20 -6.36 -9.47
CA PRO A 266 11.30 -5.26 -10.43
C PRO A 266 12.75 -4.82 -10.68
N TYR A 267 13.01 -4.25 -11.86
CA TYR A 267 14.31 -3.68 -12.24
C TYR A 267 14.60 -2.37 -11.50
N GLU A 268 14.94 -2.49 -10.22
CA GLU A 268 15.31 -1.39 -9.33
C GLU A 268 16.25 -1.90 -8.20
N THR A 269 16.50 -1.07 -7.20
CA THR A 269 17.23 -1.51 -6.00
C THR A 269 16.39 -2.49 -5.18
N VAL A 270 16.87 -3.73 -5.05
CA VAL A 270 16.23 -4.82 -4.32
C VAL A 270 16.93 -5.05 -2.99
N SER A 271 16.20 -4.88 -1.89
CA SER A 271 16.69 -5.22 -0.56
C SER A 271 16.45 -6.68 -0.21
N VAL A 272 17.45 -7.33 0.38
CA VAL A 272 17.34 -8.65 1.00
C VAL A 272 17.51 -8.52 2.51
N SER A 273 16.65 -9.19 3.27
CA SER A 273 16.60 -9.16 4.73
C SER A 273 16.03 -10.45 5.28
N TRP A 274 16.04 -10.64 6.60
CA TRP A 274 15.49 -11.82 7.26
C TRP A 274 14.30 -11.51 8.16
N SER A 275 13.47 -12.52 8.37
CA SER A 275 12.42 -12.53 9.39
C SER A 275 13.03 -12.31 10.77
N LEU A 276 12.48 -11.36 11.52
CA LEU A 276 12.87 -11.15 12.92
C LEU A 276 12.38 -12.26 13.86
N ALA A 277 11.54 -13.16 13.35
CA ALA A 277 11.02 -14.32 14.07
C ALA A 277 11.62 -15.64 13.54
N SER A 278 12.73 -15.59 12.79
CA SER A 278 13.35 -16.79 12.24
C SER A 278 13.78 -17.74 13.35
N GLY A 279 13.43 -19.02 13.23
CA GLY A 279 13.78 -20.07 14.20
C GLY A 279 15.21 -20.59 14.08
N ILE A 280 16.07 -19.87 13.36
CA ILE A 280 17.38 -20.34 12.94
C ILE A 280 18.35 -20.37 14.13
N THR A 281 18.89 -21.54 14.42
CA THR A 281 19.95 -21.73 15.42
C THR A 281 21.10 -22.56 14.83
N ASP A 282 22.28 -22.44 15.42
CA ASP A 282 23.35 -23.42 15.20
C ASP A 282 22.98 -24.81 15.78
N VAL A 283 23.96 -25.72 15.78
CA VAL A 283 23.86 -27.06 16.36
C VAL A 283 24.61 -27.21 17.69
N ALA A 284 24.98 -26.10 18.34
CA ALA A 284 25.66 -26.09 19.63
C ALA A 284 24.75 -26.56 20.77
N SER A 285 25.32 -26.87 21.94
CA SER A 285 24.55 -27.22 23.14
C SER A 285 24.95 -26.33 24.33
N PRO A 286 24.10 -25.37 24.74
CA PRO A 286 22.81 -25.00 24.13
C PRO A 286 22.96 -24.28 22.76
N PRO A 287 21.96 -24.34 21.85
CA PRO A 287 22.06 -23.68 20.55
C PRO A 287 22.09 -22.15 20.63
N ASN A 288 22.89 -21.49 19.81
CA ASN A 288 22.89 -20.05 19.64
C ASN A 288 21.99 -19.65 18.46
N SER A 289 21.19 -18.59 18.63
CA SER A 289 20.28 -18.09 17.59
C SER A 289 20.99 -17.18 16.58
N PHE A 290 20.74 -17.39 15.29
CA PHE A 290 21.13 -16.44 14.24
C PHE A 290 20.58 -15.04 14.54
N ASP A 291 21.40 -14.01 14.38
CA ASP A 291 20.96 -12.61 14.51
C ASP A 291 20.51 -12.07 13.14
N PRO A 292 19.19 -11.95 12.88
CA PRO A 292 18.68 -11.41 11.61
C PRO A 292 18.98 -9.91 11.43
N ARG A 293 19.57 -9.23 12.42
CA ARG A 293 20.04 -7.83 12.35
C ARG A 293 21.57 -7.72 12.31
N GLY A 294 22.27 -8.83 12.17
CA GLY A 294 23.72 -8.84 12.08
C GLY A 294 24.24 -7.99 10.90
N PRO A 295 25.48 -7.47 10.97
CA PRO A 295 26.04 -6.55 9.97
C PRO A 295 26.15 -7.11 8.54
N ALA A 296 25.95 -8.43 8.35
CA ALA A 296 25.89 -9.10 7.05
C ALA A 296 24.52 -9.75 6.76
N ALA A 297 23.53 -9.58 7.64
CA ALA A 297 22.21 -10.19 7.50
C ALA A 297 21.32 -9.44 6.49
N SER A 298 21.72 -8.26 6.00
CA SER A 298 20.99 -7.55 4.96
C SER A 298 21.92 -7.00 3.89
N TRP A 299 21.50 -7.06 2.64
CA TRP A 299 22.26 -6.54 1.51
C TRP A 299 21.32 -6.06 0.40
N LEU A 300 21.90 -5.41 -0.62
CA LEU A 300 21.17 -4.85 -1.75
C LEU A 300 21.65 -5.48 -3.07
N TYR A 301 20.73 -5.66 -4.00
CA TYR A 301 21.03 -5.80 -5.42
C TYR A 301 20.53 -4.56 -6.17
N GLU A 302 21.19 -4.23 -7.27
CA GLU A 302 20.67 -3.28 -8.25
C GLU A 302 20.26 -4.06 -9.49
N LEU A 303 18.96 -4.25 -9.68
CA LEU A 303 18.46 -4.96 -10.85
C LEU A 303 18.37 -3.99 -12.02
N VAL A 304 19.16 -4.25 -13.05
CA VAL A 304 19.12 -3.48 -14.30
C VAL A 304 18.42 -4.30 -15.37
N ASP A 305 17.50 -3.65 -16.08
CA ASP A 305 16.87 -4.29 -17.23
C ASP A 305 17.94 -4.59 -18.31
N PRO A 306 18.15 -5.87 -18.68
CA PRO A 306 19.13 -6.21 -19.70
C PRO A 306 18.66 -5.89 -21.12
N THR A 307 17.38 -5.57 -21.32
CA THR A 307 16.79 -5.47 -22.65
C THR A 307 17.00 -4.09 -23.26
N SER A 308 17.27 -4.07 -24.57
CA SER A 308 17.23 -2.83 -25.35
C SER A 308 15.79 -2.38 -25.55
N PRO A 309 15.53 -1.06 -25.64
CA PRO A 309 14.25 -0.56 -26.11
C PRO A 309 13.87 -1.20 -27.45
N THR A 310 12.57 -1.40 -27.65
CA THR A 310 11.98 -1.98 -28.86
C THR A 310 10.77 -1.15 -29.31
N VAL A 311 10.36 -1.30 -30.57
CA VAL A 311 9.10 -0.70 -31.05
C VAL A 311 7.94 -1.55 -30.53
N ALA A 312 7.15 -0.97 -29.63
CA ALA A 312 5.94 -1.59 -29.10
C ALA A 312 4.74 -1.43 -30.04
N VAL A 313 4.62 -0.26 -30.69
CA VAL A 313 3.56 0.01 -31.67
C VAL A 313 4.16 0.69 -32.88
N LEU A 314 3.82 0.19 -34.06
CA LEU A 314 4.14 0.78 -35.35
C LEU A 314 2.85 1.09 -36.09
N HIS A 315 2.67 2.34 -36.53
CA HIS A 315 1.53 2.74 -37.34
C HIS A 315 1.96 3.53 -38.58
N PRO A 316 1.56 3.14 -39.80
CA PRO A 316 0.75 1.96 -40.12
C PRO A 316 1.46 0.62 -39.78
N PRO A 317 0.72 -0.48 -39.55
CA PRO A 317 1.30 -1.81 -39.32
C PRO A 317 2.24 -2.25 -40.46
N ASP A 318 3.30 -2.98 -40.12
CA ASP A 318 4.29 -3.48 -41.11
C ASP A 318 3.61 -4.33 -42.19
N GLY A 319 4.00 -4.11 -43.44
CA GLY A 319 3.48 -4.82 -44.60
C GLY A 319 2.18 -4.26 -45.17
N LEU A 320 1.55 -3.25 -44.54
CA LEU A 320 0.30 -2.67 -45.02
C LEU A 320 0.44 -2.03 -46.41
N THR A 321 -0.57 -2.20 -47.25
CA THR A 321 -0.75 -1.42 -48.47
C THR A 321 -1.46 -0.11 -48.14
N VAL A 322 -0.79 1.03 -48.38
CA VAL A 322 -1.30 2.37 -48.09
C VAL A 322 -1.47 3.16 -49.39
N ARG A 323 -2.47 4.05 -49.46
CA ARG A 323 -2.66 4.91 -50.65
C ARG A 323 -1.61 6.01 -50.77
N LYS A 324 -1.09 6.44 -49.62
CA LYS A 324 -0.05 7.45 -49.50
C LYS A 324 0.74 7.17 -48.22
N LEU A 325 2.07 7.28 -48.30
CA LEU A 325 2.94 7.25 -47.13
C LEU A 325 3.61 8.61 -46.98
N THR A 326 3.13 9.39 -46.00
CA THR A 326 3.71 10.68 -45.59
C THR A 326 3.98 10.76 -44.10
N GLN A 327 3.58 9.74 -43.33
CA GLN A 327 3.70 9.73 -41.89
C GLN A 327 3.90 8.30 -41.39
N VAL A 328 4.74 8.14 -40.37
CA VAL A 328 4.89 6.90 -39.60
C VAL A 328 4.92 7.27 -38.12
N GLU A 329 4.17 6.55 -37.30
CA GLU A 329 4.08 6.74 -35.87
C GLU A 329 4.72 5.53 -35.16
N VAL A 330 5.58 5.80 -34.18
CA VAL A 330 6.34 4.78 -33.46
C VAL A 330 6.17 4.98 -31.96
N LEU A 331 5.67 3.98 -31.26
CA LEU A 331 5.70 3.90 -29.80
C LEU A 331 6.76 2.88 -29.39
N PHE A 332 7.68 3.27 -28.52
CA PHE A 332 8.63 2.38 -27.88
C PHE A 332 8.03 1.69 -26.66
N ASP A 333 8.58 0.54 -26.27
CA ASP A 333 8.18 -0.20 -25.06
C ASP A 333 8.56 0.51 -23.74
N ARG A 334 9.38 1.56 -23.82
CA ARG A 334 9.86 2.37 -22.70
C ARG A 334 10.27 3.77 -23.18
N PRO A 335 10.42 4.75 -22.27
CA PRO A 335 10.96 6.06 -22.62
C PRO A 335 12.35 5.98 -23.25
N VAL A 336 12.55 6.71 -24.34
CA VAL A 336 13.81 6.83 -25.06
C VAL A 336 14.25 8.29 -25.19
N THR A 337 15.53 8.48 -25.50
CA THR A 337 16.13 9.75 -25.90
C THR A 337 16.90 9.59 -27.20
N GLY A 338 17.28 10.71 -27.83
CA GLY A 338 18.06 10.74 -29.06
C GLY A 338 17.26 10.64 -30.36
N VAL A 339 15.92 10.53 -30.29
CA VAL A 339 15.07 10.42 -31.47
C VAL A 339 15.02 11.73 -32.26
N ASN A 340 15.45 11.68 -33.52
CA ASN A 340 15.54 12.79 -34.47
C ASN A 340 14.92 12.41 -35.82
N ALA A 341 14.54 13.40 -36.63
CA ALA A 341 13.92 13.16 -37.94
C ALA A 341 14.82 12.36 -38.92
N ALA A 342 16.14 12.45 -38.74
CA ALA A 342 17.10 11.71 -39.56
C ALA A 342 17.14 10.20 -39.26
N ASP A 343 16.52 9.75 -38.16
CA ASP A 343 16.70 8.39 -37.67
C ASP A 343 15.88 7.36 -38.46
N LEU A 344 14.75 7.75 -39.02
CA LEU A 344 13.91 6.86 -39.82
C LEU A 344 13.97 7.28 -41.29
N LEU A 345 14.37 6.33 -42.15
CA LEU A 345 14.57 6.54 -43.57
C LEU A 345 13.55 5.73 -44.38
N VAL A 346 12.83 6.38 -45.30
CA VAL A 346 11.96 5.73 -46.29
C VAL A 346 12.70 5.74 -47.64
N ASN A 347 13.06 4.55 -48.15
CA ASN A 347 13.88 4.40 -49.36
C ASN A 347 15.17 5.26 -49.34
N GLY A 348 15.79 5.38 -48.16
CA GLY A 348 17.00 6.18 -47.94
C GLY A 348 16.76 7.68 -47.76
N VAL A 349 15.51 8.16 -47.82
CA VAL A 349 15.14 9.56 -47.55
C VAL A 349 14.71 9.69 -46.09
N ALA A 350 15.37 10.58 -45.35
CA ALA A 350 15.03 10.88 -43.95
C ALA A 350 13.67 11.56 -43.80
N ALA A 351 13.08 11.44 -42.62
CA ALA A 351 11.91 12.24 -42.26
C ALA A 351 12.27 13.74 -42.24
N GLN A 352 11.30 14.58 -42.61
CA GLN A 352 11.42 16.03 -42.57
C GLN A 352 11.30 16.58 -41.15
N SER A 353 10.52 15.91 -40.31
CA SER A 353 10.31 16.27 -38.92
C SER A 353 9.95 15.02 -38.11
N VAL A 354 10.18 15.11 -36.79
CA VAL A 354 9.65 14.16 -35.81
C VAL A 354 9.11 14.94 -34.63
N ALA A 355 7.97 14.52 -34.10
CA ALA A 355 7.41 15.03 -32.86
C ALA A 355 7.02 13.86 -31.95
N GLY A 356 7.41 13.92 -30.68
CA GLY A 356 7.14 12.87 -29.69
C GLY A 356 8.02 13.06 -28.46
N LEU A 357 7.62 12.48 -27.33
CA LEU A 357 8.35 12.56 -26.07
C LEU A 357 8.22 11.23 -25.32
N GLY A 358 9.17 10.96 -24.42
CA GLY A 358 9.14 9.75 -23.59
C GLY A 358 9.20 8.49 -24.44
N ALA A 359 8.16 7.65 -24.36
CA ALA A 359 8.07 6.43 -25.16
C ALA A 359 7.47 6.69 -26.56
N GLY A 360 6.90 7.87 -26.81
CA GLY A 360 6.13 8.20 -28.01
C GLY A 360 4.63 8.39 -27.72
N PRO A 361 3.76 8.34 -28.75
CA PRO A 361 4.11 8.05 -30.14
C PRO A 361 4.99 9.16 -30.73
N TYR A 362 6.06 8.74 -31.42
CA TYR A 362 6.90 9.58 -32.25
C TYR A 362 6.34 9.61 -33.66
N VAL A 363 5.92 10.79 -34.11
CA VAL A 363 5.32 11.02 -35.41
C VAL A 363 6.38 11.55 -36.38
N PHE A 364 6.87 10.68 -37.26
CA PHE A 364 7.80 11.03 -38.33
C PHE A 364 7.02 11.46 -39.57
N GLN A 365 7.35 12.63 -40.13
CA GLN A 365 6.74 13.12 -41.37
C GLN A 365 7.70 13.04 -42.56
N PHE A 366 7.20 12.59 -43.70
CA PHE A 366 7.97 12.38 -44.93
C PHE A 366 7.35 13.14 -46.11
N PRO A 367 8.15 13.48 -47.14
CA PRO A 367 7.60 13.73 -48.46
C PRO A 367 6.83 12.47 -48.93
N ALA A 368 5.84 12.64 -49.81
CA ALA A 368 5.08 11.51 -50.32
C ALA A 368 6.01 10.48 -50.99
N ALA A 369 6.01 9.25 -50.45
CA ALA A 369 6.80 8.17 -51.00
C ALA A 369 6.29 7.74 -52.40
N PRO A 370 7.16 7.25 -53.29
CA PRO A 370 6.75 6.83 -54.63
C PRO A 370 5.85 5.58 -54.58
N THR A 371 5.01 5.40 -55.61
CA THR A 371 4.20 4.19 -55.81
C THR A 371 5.09 2.95 -55.90
N GLY A 372 4.68 1.87 -55.23
CA GLY A 372 5.38 0.58 -55.17
C GLY A 372 5.81 0.20 -53.76
N VAL A 373 6.64 -0.83 -53.63
CA VAL A 373 7.18 -1.26 -52.34
C VAL A 373 8.21 -0.25 -51.84
N VAL A 374 8.02 0.22 -50.61
CA VAL A 374 8.91 1.16 -49.93
C VAL A 374 9.48 0.51 -48.68
N ARG A 375 10.79 0.66 -48.49
CA ARG A 375 11.51 0.07 -47.36
C ARG A 375 11.84 1.15 -46.33
N CYS A 376 11.47 0.88 -45.09
CA CYS A 376 11.75 1.74 -43.96
C CYS A 376 12.90 1.15 -43.14
N VAL A 377 13.94 1.94 -42.90
CA VAL A 377 15.11 1.51 -42.14
C VAL A 377 15.52 2.58 -41.14
N TRP A 378 16.03 2.14 -40.01
CA TRP A 378 16.67 3.02 -39.03
C TRP A 378 18.08 3.39 -39.49
N ALA A 379 18.47 4.65 -39.31
CA ALA A 379 19.80 5.14 -39.64
C ALA A 379 20.86 4.45 -38.76
N ALA A 380 22.01 4.08 -39.33
CA ALA A 380 23.03 3.30 -38.62
C ALA A 380 23.60 3.97 -37.36
N ASN A 381 23.50 5.30 -37.25
CA ASN A 381 24.00 6.11 -36.13
C ASN A 381 22.88 6.96 -35.50
N HIS A 382 21.68 6.40 -35.32
CA HIS A 382 20.54 7.15 -34.77
C HIS A 382 20.71 7.55 -33.29
N GLU A 383 21.65 6.96 -32.54
CA GLU A 383 21.93 7.26 -31.12
C GLU A 383 20.76 7.10 -30.13
N ILE A 384 19.58 6.66 -30.60
CA ILE A 384 18.43 6.30 -29.76
C ILE A 384 18.83 5.32 -28.66
N THR A 385 18.57 5.72 -27.42
CA THR A 385 18.84 4.95 -26.20
C THR A 385 17.67 5.05 -25.23
N ASP A 386 17.53 4.10 -24.30
CA ASP A 386 16.62 4.25 -23.17
C ASP A 386 17.12 5.30 -22.15
N LEU A 387 16.36 5.52 -21.08
CA LEU A 387 16.74 6.43 -19.99
C LEU A 387 17.34 5.72 -18.77
N SER A 388 17.83 4.50 -18.93
CA SER A 388 18.39 3.73 -17.81
C SER A 388 19.77 4.28 -17.38
N PRO A 389 20.25 4.02 -16.15
CA PRO A 389 21.59 4.44 -15.72
C PRO A 389 22.72 3.93 -16.62
N THR A 390 22.50 2.81 -17.32
CA THR A 390 23.39 2.32 -18.37
C THR A 390 22.65 2.27 -19.70
N LEU A 391 22.53 3.45 -20.32
CA LEU A 391 21.85 3.69 -21.60
C LEU A 391 21.94 2.48 -22.55
N LYS A 392 20.79 1.86 -22.85
CA LYS A 392 20.71 0.72 -23.78
C LYS A 392 20.39 1.24 -25.17
N PRO A 393 21.20 0.90 -26.19
CA PRO A 393 20.92 1.32 -27.56
C PRO A 393 19.69 0.60 -28.10
N PHE A 394 18.83 1.34 -28.79
CA PHE A 394 17.83 0.78 -29.68
C PHE A 394 18.53 0.18 -30.90
N PHE A 395 18.05 -0.97 -31.39
CA PHE A 395 18.63 -1.60 -32.59
C PHE A 395 17.74 -1.56 -33.82
N GLY A 396 16.42 -1.34 -33.64
CA GLY A 396 15.44 -1.12 -34.70
C GLY A 396 15.40 -2.15 -35.83
N LEU A 397 14.31 -2.91 -35.92
CA LEU A 397 14.07 -3.73 -37.11
C LEU A 397 13.58 -2.87 -38.28
N ALA A 398 14.00 -3.24 -39.49
CA ALA A 398 13.47 -2.67 -40.73
C ALA A 398 12.07 -3.22 -41.02
N PHE A 399 11.24 -2.40 -41.66
CA PHE A 399 9.86 -2.74 -42.04
C PHE A 399 9.56 -2.20 -43.45
N GLN A 400 8.43 -2.56 -44.04
CA GLN A 400 8.10 -2.18 -45.40
C GLN A 400 6.60 -1.90 -45.58
N TYR A 401 6.29 -1.08 -46.59
CA TYR A 401 4.91 -0.82 -47.00
C TYR A 401 4.78 -0.97 -48.52
N THR A 402 3.56 -1.15 -49.02
CA THR A 402 3.26 -1.00 -50.44
C THR A 402 2.44 0.27 -50.65
N VAL A 403 2.98 1.24 -51.40
CA VAL A 403 2.26 2.47 -51.73
C VAL A 403 1.49 2.26 -53.03
N ASP A 404 0.17 2.21 -52.96
CA ASP A 404 -0.71 2.10 -54.13
C ASP A 404 -1.85 3.14 -54.02
N PRO A 405 -1.75 4.27 -54.76
CA PRO A 405 -2.79 5.31 -54.77
C PRO A 405 -4.17 4.83 -55.24
N GLN A 406 -4.29 3.62 -55.78
CA GLN A 406 -5.56 3.01 -56.21
C GLN A 406 -6.04 1.89 -55.27
N ALA A 407 -5.35 1.65 -54.15
CA ALA A 407 -5.76 0.67 -53.16
C ALA A 407 -7.16 0.97 -52.63
N VAL A 408 -8.01 -0.05 -52.60
CA VAL A 408 -9.37 0.04 -52.07
C VAL A 408 -9.31 -0.05 -50.56
N VAL A 409 -9.79 0.99 -49.87
CA VAL A 409 -10.01 0.93 -48.42
C VAL A 409 -11.27 0.10 -48.16
N GLY A 410 -11.24 -0.77 -47.15
CA GLY A 410 -12.41 -1.57 -46.77
C GLY A 410 -13.65 -0.68 -46.53
N ASP A 411 -14.81 -1.08 -47.07
CA ASP A 411 -16.08 -0.35 -46.90
C ASP A 411 -16.70 -0.70 -45.54
N LEU A 412 -16.08 -0.16 -44.49
CA LEU A 412 -16.52 -0.31 -43.10
C LEU A 412 -17.32 0.91 -42.66
N VAL A 413 -18.42 0.66 -41.94
CA VAL A 413 -19.24 1.71 -41.34
C VAL A 413 -19.57 1.42 -39.90
N ILE A 414 -19.67 2.46 -39.08
CA ILE A 414 -20.44 2.42 -37.84
C ILE A 414 -21.91 2.18 -38.26
N ASN A 415 -22.48 1.07 -37.81
CA ASN A 415 -23.81 0.60 -38.22
C ASN A 415 -24.88 0.87 -37.17
N GLU A 416 -24.55 0.62 -35.91
CA GLU A 416 -25.43 0.81 -34.75
C GLU A 416 -24.54 1.03 -33.53
N PHE A 417 -24.96 1.84 -32.57
CA PHE A 417 -24.30 1.94 -31.28
C PHE A 417 -25.32 2.25 -30.19
N MET A 418 -24.92 2.03 -28.94
CA MET A 418 -25.71 2.35 -27.75
C MET A 418 -24.78 2.93 -26.70
N ALA A 419 -25.02 4.17 -26.31
CA ALA A 419 -24.24 4.88 -25.29
C ALA A 419 -24.77 4.68 -23.86
N GLU A 420 -25.85 3.92 -23.67
CA GLU A 420 -26.39 3.64 -22.34
C GLU A 420 -27.16 2.31 -22.35
N ASN A 421 -26.49 1.25 -21.90
CA ASN A 421 -27.02 -0.10 -21.88
C ASN A 421 -27.33 -0.53 -20.44
N VAL A 422 -28.60 -0.66 -20.09
CA VAL A 422 -29.04 -0.94 -18.71
C VAL A 422 -29.54 -2.38 -18.57
N SER A 423 -30.25 -2.88 -19.58
CA SER A 423 -30.85 -4.22 -19.56
C SER A 423 -30.55 -5.08 -20.79
N GLY A 424 -29.81 -4.53 -21.75
CA GLY A 424 -29.49 -5.17 -23.04
C GLY A 424 -28.27 -6.09 -23.01
N LEU A 425 -27.39 -5.94 -24.00
CA LEU A 425 -26.26 -6.82 -24.27
C LEU A 425 -25.31 -6.89 -23.07
N LYS A 426 -24.75 -8.07 -22.78
CA LYS A 426 -23.79 -8.24 -21.69
C LYS A 426 -22.41 -8.63 -22.19
N ASP A 427 -21.40 -8.09 -21.54
CA ASP A 427 -20.02 -8.50 -21.74
C ASP A 427 -19.72 -9.88 -21.09
N GLU A 428 -18.47 -10.32 -21.12
CA GLU A 428 -18.02 -11.59 -20.52
C GLU A 428 -18.06 -11.61 -18.99
N GLU A 429 -18.15 -10.45 -18.35
CA GLU A 429 -18.27 -10.28 -16.89
C GLU A 429 -19.73 -10.14 -16.45
N SER A 430 -20.67 -10.23 -17.40
CA SER A 430 -22.11 -9.99 -17.22
C SER A 430 -22.48 -8.53 -16.93
N ASP A 431 -21.57 -7.60 -17.20
CA ASP A 431 -21.81 -6.16 -17.12
C ASP A 431 -22.55 -5.70 -18.38
N GLN A 432 -23.46 -4.74 -18.20
CA GLN A 432 -24.09 -4.03 -19.31
C GLN A 432 -23.24 -2.80 -19.63
N GLU A 433 -22.49 -2.89 -20.73
CA GLU A 433 -21.61 -1.82 -21.21
C GLU A 433 -22.18 -1.21 -22.49
N ASP A 434 -21.82 0.05 -22.74
CA ASP A 434 -22.04 0.71 -24.02
C ASP A 434 -21.37 -0.10 -25.13
N TRP A 435 -21.83 0.04 -26.36
CA TRP A 435 -21.26 -0.70 -27.47
C TRP A 435 -21.39 0.02 -28.80
N ILE A 436 -20.45 -0.27 -29.68
CA ILE A 436 -20.34 0.24 -31.04
C ILE A 436 -20.32 -0.98 -31.98
N GLU A 437 -21.18 -1.00 -32.98
CA GLU A 437 -21.20 -2.00 -34.02
C GLU A 437 -20.62 -1.47 -35.32
N ILE A 438 -19.69 -2.24 -35.88
CA ILE A 438 -19.10 -1.98 -37.20
C ILE A 438 -19.61 -3.03 -38.18
N TYR A 439 -20.03 -2.59 -39.36
CA TYR A 439 -20.47 -3.44 -40.46
C TYR A 439 -19.52 -3.32 -41.66
N ASN A 440 -19.07 -4.47 -42.17
CA ASN A 440 -18.36 -4.54 -43.45
C ASN A 440 -19.37 -4.68 -44.61
N ARG A 441 -19.62 -3.58 -45.32
CA ARG A 441 -20.49 -3.53 -46.52
C ARG A 441 -19.77 -4.01 -47.79
N GLY A 442 -18.46 -4.21 -47.70
CA GLY A 442 -17.61 -4.66 -48.78
C GLY A 442 -17.87 -6.10 -49.20
N ARG A 443 -17.22 -6.48 -50.31
CA ARG A 443 -17.26 -7.84 -50.86
C ARG A 443 -16.06 -8.70 -50.45
N THR A 444 -15.13 -8.13 -49.69
CA THR A 444 -13.90 -8.77 -49.24
C THR A 444 -13.77 -8.64 -47.72
N ASP A 445 -13.08 -9.59 -47.12
CA ASP A 445 -12.73 -9.56 -45.71
C ASP A 445 -11.76 -8.39 -45.45
N VAL A 446 -11.87 -7.76 -44.29
CA VAL A 446 -11.02 -6.63 -43.89
C VAL A 446 -10.30 -6.99 -42.60
N ASP A 447 -8.98 -6.90 -42.59
CA ASP A 447 -8.20 -6.94 -41.35
C ASP A 447 -8.29 -5.56 -40.66
N LEU A 448 -8.69 -5.56 -39.40
CA LEU A 448 -8.83 -4.37 -38.58
C LEU A 448 -7.52 -3.92 -37.94
N GLU A 449 -6.40 -4.63 -38.10
CA GLU A 449 -5.11 -4.17 -37.55
C GLU A 449 -4.80 -2.72 -37.98
N GLY A 450 -4.53 -1.85 -37.00
CA GLY A 450 -4.22 -0.44 -37.22
C GLY A 450 -5.43 0.48 -37.44
N TRP A 451 -6.63 -0.05 -37.69
CA TRP A 451 -7.87 0.72 -37.66
C TRP A 451 -8.14 1.24 -36.25
N SER A 452 -8.98 2.26 -36.11
CA SER A 452 -9.24 2.84 -34.78
C SER A 452 -10.65 3.37 -34.60
N LEU A 453 -11.08 3.36 -33.35
CA LEU A 453 -12.25 4.07 -32.85
C LEU A 453 -11.80 5.24 -31.98
N THR A 454 -12.53 6.34 -32.06
CA THR A 454 -12.35 7.49 -31.18
C THR A 454 -13.67 8.24 -30.99
N ASP A 455 -13.88 8.72 -29.77
CA ASP A 455 -14.88 9.68 -29.32
C ASP A 455 -14.37 11.14 -29.40
N GLU A 456 -13.11 11.35 -29.81
CA GLU A 456 -12.43 12.65 -29.87
C GLU A 456 -11.78 12.87 -31.25
N ALA A 457 -12.22 13.91 -31.97
CA ALA A 457 -11.79 14.15 -33.36
C ALA A 457 -10.30 14.52 -33.50
N ASP A 458 -9.69 15.08 -32.45
CA ASP A 458 -8.28 15.45 -32.39
C ASP A 458 -7.37 14.33 -31.85
N GLU A 459 -7.94 13.22 -31.36
CA GLU A 459 -7.24 11.99 -30.98
C GLU A 459 -7.60 10.82 -31.92
N PRO A 460 -7.23 10.86 -33.21
CA PRO A 460 -7.66 9.89 -34.22
C PRO A 460 -7.20 8.44 -33.95
N GLY A 461 -6.26 8.23 -33.03
CA GLY A 461 -5.73 6.91 -32.64
C GLY A 461 -6.07 6.51 -31.20
N LYS A 462 -7.11 7.09 -30.58
CA LYS A 462 -7.44 6.89 -29.15
C LYS A 462 -7.57 5.42 -28.75
N TRP A 463 -8.28 4.63 -29.56
CA TRP A 463 -8.32 3.17 -29.43
C TRP A 463 -8.07 2.47 -30.77
N VAL A 464 -6.97 1.72 -30.87
CA VAL A 464 -6.56 0.99 -32.08
C VAL A 464 -6.96 -0.47 -31.97
N PHE A 465 -7.56 -1.00 -33.04
CA PHE A 465 -7.95 -2.40 -33.15
C PHE A 465 -6.72 -3.33 -33.20
N PRO A 466 -6.79 -4.51 -32.54
CA PRO A 466 -5.85 -5.59 -32.81
C PRO A 466 -6.11 -6.23 -34.19
N ALA A 467 -5.23 -7.12 -34.62
CA ALA A 467 -5.42 -7.92 -35.83
C ALA A 467 -6.65 -8.85 -35.71
N VAL A 468 -7.77 -8.39 -36.25
CA VAL A 468 -9.07 -9.07 -36.27
C VAL A 468 -9.64 -8.97 -37.67
N THR A 469 -9.83 -10.10 -38.32
CA THR A 469 -10.47 -10.15 -39.64
C THR A 469 -11.98 -10.06 -39.51
N LEU A 470 -12.57 -9.02 -40.10
CA LEU A 470 -14.02 -8.83 -40.25
C LEU A 470 -14.46 -9.31 -41.64
N PRO A 471 -15.17 -10.45 -41.75
CA PRO A 471 -15.55 -10.97 -43.07
C PRO A 471 -16.52 -10.07 -43.82
N ALA A 472 -16.57 -10.21 -45.14
CA ALA A 472 -17.51 -9.49 -45.99
C ALA A 472 -18.97 -9.72 -45.52
N ASN A 473 -19.77 -8.65 -45.46
CA ASN A 473 -21.16 -8.67 -44.99
C ASN A 473 -21.36 -9.19 -43.56
N ARG A 474 -20.36 -9.02 -42.68
CA ARG A 474 -20.45 -9.35 -41.25
C ARG A 474 -20.29 -8.12 -40.36
N TYR A 475 -20.72 -8.29 -39.11
CA TYR A 475 -20.71 -7.29 -38.05
C TYR A 475 -19.68 -7.66 -36.98
N VAL A 476 -19.12 -6.65 -36.32
CA VAL A 476 -18.38 -6.81 -35.06
C VAL A 476 -18.90 -5.80 -34.06
N VAL A 477 -19.11 -6.25 -32.83
CA VAL A 477 -19.51 -5.40 -31.70
C VAL A 477 -18.27 -5.16 -30.83
N VAL A 478 -18.04 -3.90 -30.50
CA VAL A 478 -16.98 -3.43 -29.61
C VAL A 478 -17.65 -2.76 -28.40
N PHE A 479 -17.35 -3.22 -27.19
CA PHE A 479 -17.87 -2.59 -25.97
C PHE A 479 -17.11 -1.29 -25.68
N ALA A 480 -17.82 -0.17 -25.59
CA ALA A 480 -17.24 1.11 -25.17
C ALA A 480 -17.26 1.20 -23.63
N SER A 481 -16.31 0.52 -22.98
CA SER A 481 -16.39 0.22 -21.54
C SER A 481 -15.24 0.80 -20.71
N ALA A 482 -14.26 1.44 -21.35
CA ALA A 482 -12.97 1.82 -20.75
C ALA A 482 -12.11 0.65 -20.20
N LYS A 483 -12.43 -0.61 -20.50
CA LYS A 483 -11.67 -1.79 -20.04
C LYS A 483 -10.39 -2.07 -20.85
N ASP A 484 -10.24 -1.45 -22.03
CA ASP A 484 -9.12 -1.59 -22.99
C ASP A 484 -8.68 -3.04 -23.29
N ARG A 485 -9.63 -3.91 -23.65
CA ARG A 485 -9.37 -5.32 -23.96
C ARG A 485 -9.32 -5.54 -25.47
N LYS A 486 -8.24 -6.15 -25.94
CA LYS A 486 -7.93 -6.34 -27.38
C LYS A 486 -7.64 -7.82 -27.72
N PRO A 487 -8.56 -8.76 -27.46
CA PRO A 487 -8.34 -10.15 -27.85
C PRO A 487 -8.23 -10.29 -29.38
N THR A 488 -7.27 -11.10 -29.84
CA THR A 488 -7.09 -11.46 -31.26
C THR A 488 -7.78 -12.77 -31.62
N SER A 489 -8.23 -13.54 -30.62
CA SER A 489 -8.96 -14.79 -30.85
C SER A 489 -10.35 -14.53 -31.43
N ALA A 490 -10.77 -15.36 -32.38
CA ALA A 490 -12.11 -15.29 -32.94
C ALA A 490 -13.18 -15.39 -31.84
N GLY A 491 -14.12 -14.44 -31.81
CA GLY A 491 -15.17 -14.36 -30.79
C GLY A 491 -14.75 -13.70 -29.47
N GLY A 492 -13.50 -13.25 -29.35
CA GLY A 492 -13.08 -12.39 -28.24
C GLY A 492 -13.87 -11.08 -28.23
N LYS A 493 -14.30 -10.64 -27.05
CA LYS A 493 -15.02 -9.38 -26.87
C LYS A 493 -14.02 -8.23 -26.81
N LEU A 494 -14.16 -7.28 -27.74
CA LEU A 494 -13.31 -6.10 -27.81
C LEU A 494 -13.87 -5.01 -26.89
N HIS A 495 -12.98 -4.32 -26.17
CA HIS A 495 -13.34 -3.23 -25.27
C HIS A 495 -12.48 -2.00 -25.54
N THR A 496 -13.10 -0.84 -25.78
CA THR A 496 -12.36 0.42 -25.92
C THR A 496 -11.79 0.89 -24.57
N ASN A 497 -10.88 1.86 -24.61
CA ASN A 497 -10.35 2.59 -23.45
C ASN A 497 -11.19 3.84 -23.12
N PHE A 498 -12.40 3.98 -23.69
CA PHE A 498 -13.33 5.07 -23.43
C PHE A 498 -14.77 4.52 -23.28
N LYS A 499 -15.72 5.39 -22.91
CA LYS A 499 -17.17 5.12 -22.86
C LYS A 499 -17.89 6.15 -23.73
N LEU A 500 -19.16 5.92 -24.06
CA LEU A 500 -19.91 6.86 -24.89
C LEU A 500 -20.73 7.85 -24.04
N GLY A 501 -20.79 9.11 -24.47
CA GLY A 501 -21.57 10.17 -23.84
C GLY A 501 -23.05 10.17 -24.25
N VAL A 502 -23.98 10.08 -23.28
CA VAL A 502 -25.43 10.03 -23.58
C VAL A 502 -26.02 11.31 -24.17
N ASN A 503 -25.33 12.44 -24.11
CA ASN A 503 -25.81 13.72 -24.66
C ASN A 503 -25.42 13.92 -26.12
N GLY A 504 -24.50 13.10 -26.64
CA GLY A 504 -23.85 13.35 -27.92
C GLY A 504 -22.38 13.75 -27.74
N GLU A 505 -21.54 13.17 -28.56
CA GLU A 505 -20.12 13.50 -28.74
C GLU A 505 -19.69 13.02 -30.14
N TYR A 506 -18.45 13.32 -30.53
CA TYR A 506 -17.92 12.79 -31.79
C TYR A 506 -17.82 11.26 -31.70
N LEU A 507 -18.05 10.55 -32.80
CA LEU A 507 -17.72 9.13 -32.88
C LEU A 507 -17.21 8.80 -34.27
N GLY A 508 -15.96 8.38 -34.36
CA GLY A 508 -15.26 8.10 -35.61
C GLY A 508 -14.71 6.68 -35.68
N LEU A 509 -14.87 6.06 -36.85
CA LEU A 509 -14.12 4.89 -37.30
C LEU A 509 -13.10 5.36 -38.34
N LEU A 510 -11.81 5.16 -38.06
CA LEU A 510 -10.72 5.62 -38.92
C LEU A 510 -9.90 4.45 -39.46
N ASN A 511 -9.41 4.63 -40.68
CA ASN A 511 -8.60 3.63 -41.38
C ASN A 511 -7.21 3.44 -40.76
N ALA A 512 -6.51 2.39 -41.23
CA ALA A 512 -5.16 2.05 -40.76
C ALA A 512 -4.02 2.87 -41.39
N GLU A 513 -4.31 3.92 -42.18
CA GLU A 513 -3.27 4.76 -42.81
C GLU A 513 -2.73 5.82 -41.82
N SER A 514 -1.61 6.47 -42.14
CA SER A 514 -1.08 7.61 -41.38
C SER A 514 -0.78 8.79 -42.32
N PRO A 515 -1.39 9.98 -42.13
CA PRO A 515 -2.39 10.29 -41.10
C PRO A 515 -3.69 9.50 -41.30
N ARG A 516 -4.31 9.08 -40.18
CA ARG A 516 -5.60 8.36 -40.18
C ARG A 516 -6.69 9.20 -40.83
N GLN A 517 -7.59 8.55 -41.55
CA GLN A 517 -8.74 9.18 -42.20
C GLN A 517 -10.04 8.54 -41.71
N ALA A 518 -11.04 9.34 -41.37
CA ALA A 518 -12.37 8.86 -41.03
C ALA A 518 -13.03 8.18 -42.25
N VAL A 519 -13.52 6.95 -42.07
CA VAL A 519 -14.30 6.23 -43.08
C VAL A 519 -15.81 6.26 -42.79
N SER A 520 -16.16 6.42 -41.51
CA SER A 520 -17.51 6.55 -41.01
C SER A 520 -17.44 7.36 -39.72
N GLU A 521 -18.23 8.41 -39.63
CA GLU A 521 -18.23 9.29 -38.47
C GLU A 521 -19.65 9.81 -38.20
N LEU A 522 -19.89 10.17 -36.95
CA LEU A 522 -20.98 11.04 -36.53
C LEU A 522 -20.33 12.33 -36.01
N ALA A 523 -20.40 13.40 -36.83
CA ALA A 523 -19.72 14.66 -36.60
C ALA A 523 -20.69 15.86 -36.74
N PRO A 524 -20.50 16.95 -35.96
CA PRO A 524 -19.51 17.09 -34.88
C PRO A 524 -19.85 16.21 -33.66
N GLU A 525 -21.11 15.78 -33.53
CA GLU A 525 -21.57 14.88 -32.48
C GLU A 525 -22.75 14.01 -32.95
N PHE A 526 -22.92 12.83 -32.36
CA PHE A 526 -24.16 12.05 -32.50
C PHE A 526 -25.29 12.64 -31.63
N PRO A 527 -26.58 12.40 -31.93
CA PRO A 527 -27.66 13.02 -31.15
C PRO A 527 -27.80 12.36 -29.76
N GLU A 528 -28.47 13.04 -28.84
CA GLU A 528 -28.76 12.52 -27.50
C GLU A 528 -29.32 11.07 -27.50
N GLN A 529 -28.85 10.25 -26.57
CA GLN A 529 -29.19 8.83 -26.40
C GLN A 529 -30.15 8.59 -25.21
N ARG A 530 -30.75 7.40 -25.17
CA ARG A 530 -31.68 6.96 -24.11
C ARG A 530 -31.33 5.52 -23.69
N ASN A 531 -31.57 5.21 -22.42
CA ASN A 531 -31.33 3.88 -21.86
C ASN A 531 -32.00 2.80 -22.72
N ASP A 532 -31.23 1.79 -23.10
CA ASP A 532 -31.68 0.64 -23.91
C ASP A 532 -32.25 1.01 -25.30
N VAL A 533 -31.93 2.20 -25.82
CA VAL A 533 -32.25 2.65 -27.17
C VAL A 533 -30.95 2.91 -27.92
N SER A 534 -30.71 2.16 -28.99
CA SER A 534 -29.55 2.35 -29.85
C SER A 534 -29.83 3.37 -30.95
N TYR A 535 -28.76 3.89 -31.54
CA TYR A 535 -28.81 4.73 -32.72
C TYR A 535 -28.05 4.05 -33.87
N GLY A 536 -28.72 3.83 -34.99
CA GLY A 536 -28.20 2.99 -36.07
C GLY A 536 -28.73 3.38 -37.44
N ARG A 537 -28.26 2.69 -38.48
CA ARG A 537 -28.71 2.89 -39.87
C ARG A 537 -29.90 1.98 -40.19
N ASP A 538 -30.95 2.54 -40.81
CA ASP A 538 -32.04 1.76 -41.38
C ASP A 538 -31.64 1.12 -42.72
N ALA A 539 -32.55 0.35 -43.34
CA ALA A 539 -32.31 -0.31 -44.63
C ALA A 539 -31.99 0.68 -45.79
N GLY A 540 -32.34 1.96 -45.64
CA GLY A 540 -32.00 3.04 -46.58
C GLY A 540 -30.69 3.76 -46.21
N GLY A 541 -29.98 3.32 -45.18
CA GLY A 541 -28.75 3.92 -44.68
C GLY A 541 -28.96 5.17 -43.82
N GLN A 542 -30.20 5.54 -43.51
CA GLN A 542 -30.52 6.72 -42.71
C GLN A 542 -30.42 6.41 -41.23
N TRP A 543 -29.92 7.36 -40.44
CA TRP A 543 -29.83 7.18 -39.00
C TRP A 543 -31.20 7.26 -38.31
N ARG A 544 -31.46 6.33 -37.37
CA ARG A 544 -32.70 6.18 -36.60
C ARG A 544 -32.38 5.70 -35.19
N TYR A 545 -33.32 5.91 -34.27
CA TYR A 545 -33.31 5.26 -32.96
C TYR A 545 -33.97 3.87 -33.05
N PHE A 546 -33.43 2.86 -32.37
CA PHE A 546 -34.00 1.51 -32.34
C PHE A 546 -34.33 1.08 -30.92
N SER A 547 -35.56 0.58 -30.76
CA SER A 547 -36.06 -0.03 -29.52
C SER A 547 -37.03 -1.15 -29.92
N PRO A 548 -36.62 -2.43 -29.89
CA PRO A 548 -35.35 -2.94 -29.35
C PRO A 548 -34.12 -2.70 -30.26
N PRO A 549 -32.91 -2.67 -29.69
CA PRO A 549 -31.64 -2.65 -30.43
C PRO A 549 -31.30 -4.01 -31.09
N THR A 550 -30.34 -4.05 -32.01
CA THR A 550 -30.03 -5.23 -32.85
C THR A 550 -28.54 -5.65 -32.93
N PRO A 551 -27.76 -5.62 -31.83
CA PRO A 551 -26.32 -5.87 -31.88
C PRO A 551 -25.98 -7.26 -32.46
N GLY A 552 -25.02 -7.27 -33.40
CA GLY A 552 -24.52 -8.43 -34.13
C GLY A 552 -25.37 -8.87 -35.31
N THR A 553 -26.46 -8.15 -35.64
CA THR A 553 -27.44 -8.56 -36.66
C THR A 553 -27.93 -7.40 -37.51
N LEU A 554 -28.73 -7.69 -38.54
CA LEU A 554 -29.31 -6.64 -39.37
C LEU A 554 -30.30 -5.77 -38.57
N ASN A 555 -30.11 -4.46 -38.63
CA ASN A 555 -31.03 -3.50 -38.00
C ASN A 555 -32.47 -3.68 -38.47
N GLY A 556 -33.40 -3.61 -37.51
CA GLY A 556 -34.84 -3.74 -37.77
C GLY A 556 -35.43 -2.56 -38.54
N ALA A 557 -36.76 -2.52 -38.67
CA ALA A 557 -37.46 -1.31 -39.11
C ALA A 557 -37.70 -0.41 -37.89
N SER A 558 -37.34 0.87 -37.98
CA SER A 558 -37.68 1.87 -36.97
C SER A 558 -38.42 3.05 -37.61
N THR A 559 -39.47 3.52 -36.95
CA THR A 559 -40.13 4.78 -37.27
C THR A 559 -39.63 5.94 -36.41
N ILE A 560 -38.75 5.69 -35.43
CA ILE A 560 -38.32 6.69 -34.46
C ILE A 560 -37.23 7.57 -35.08
N THR A 561 -37.58 8.82 -35.35
CA THR A 561 -36.75 9.71 -36.17
C THR A 561 -35.94 10.72 -35.36
N ASN A 562 -36.42 11.07 -34.16
CA ASN A 562 -35.86 12.12 -33.33
C ASN A 562 -36.37 12.00 -31.88
N VAL A 563 -35.93 12.91 -31.03
CA VAL A 563 -36.40 13.11 -29.65
C VAL A 563 -37.31 14.34 -29.59
N VAL A 564 -38.36 14.30 -28.78
CA VAL A 564 -39.21 15.46 -28.49
C VAL A 564 -38.42 16.51 -27.71
N ALA A 565 -38.57 17.79 -28.09
CA ALA A 565 -37.90 18.90 -27.43
C ALA A 565 -38.31 19.01 -25.94
N PRO A 566 -37.40 19.42 -25.03
CA PRO A 566 -37.70 19.58 -23.61
C PRO A 566 -38.94 20.43 -23.33
N VAL A 567 -39.63 20.15 -22.21
CA VAL A 567 -40.76 20.97 -21.77
C VAL A 567 -40.25 22.27 -21.15
N HIS A 568 -40.65 23.39 -21.72
CA HIS A 568 -40.42 24.72 -21.19
C HIS A 568 -41.50 25.11 -20.16
N PHE A 569 -41.04 25.63 -19.02
CA PHE A 569 -41.88 26.16 -17.94
C PHE A 569 -41.85 27.69 -18.00
N SER A 570 -43.02 28.32 -18.13
CA SER A 570 -43.14 29.79 -18.20
C SER A 570 -42.63 30.53 -16.97
N VAL A 571 -42.52 29.86 -15.82
CA VAL A 571 -41.95 30.40 -14.59
C VAL A 571 -40.88 29.44 -14.08
N ARG A 572 -39.66 29.94 -13.89
CA ARG A 572 -38.53 29.17 -13.35
C ARG A 572 -38.83 28.65 -11.94
N ARG A 573 -38.20 27.53 -11.55
CA ARG A 573 -38.10 27.08 -10.14
C ARG A 573 -37.61 28.22 -9.25
N GLY A 574 -37.93 28.20 -7.96
CA GLY A 574 -37.53 29.32 -7.10
C GLY A 574 -38.28 29.52 -5.79
N PHE A 575 -37.95 30.61 -5.11
CA PHE A 575 -38.63 31.13 -3.93
C PHE A 575 -39.70 32.17 -4.33
N PHE A 576 -40.94 32.00 -3.87
CA PHE A 576 -42.08 32.84 -4.23
C PHE A 576 -42.88 33.27 -3.00
N ASN A 577 -43.48 34.47 -3.07
CA ASN A 577 -44.37 35.01 -2.03
C ASN A 577 -45.76 35.40 -2.56
N ALA A 578 -45.99 35.30 -3.87
CA ALA A 578 -47.26 35.64 -4.51
C ALA A 578 -47.67 34.52 -5.49
N PRO A 579 -48.96 34.14 -5.55
CA PRO A 579 -49.43 33.10 -6.47
C PRO A 579 -49.23 33.50 -7.94
N PHE A 580 -49.07 32.52 -8.82
CA PHE A 580 -48.96 32.73 -10.27
C PHE A 580 -49.56 31.54 -11.04
N ASN A 581 -49.77 31.73 -12.34
CA ASN A 581 -50.19 30.67 -13.25
C ASN A 581 -48.99 30.16 -14.05
N LEU A 582 -48.68 28.88 -13.89
CA LEU A 582 -47.61 28.18 -14.60
C LEU A 582 -48.14 27.58 -15.90
N GLY A 583 -47.67 28.14 -17.02
CA GLY A 583 -47.76 27.52 -18.33
C GLY A 583 -46.63 26.55 -18.64
N LEU A 584 -46.95 25.45 -19.33
CA LEU A 584 -46.02 24.44 -19.86
C LEU A 584 -46.13 24.40 -21.39
N ALA A 585 -45.02 24.28 -22.10
CA ALA A 585 -44.98 24.18 -23.56
C ALA A 585 -43.78 23.35 -24.03
N THR A 586 -43.79 22.87 -25.27
CA THR A 586 -42.63 22.28 -25.95
C THR A 586 -42.59 22.83 -27.37
N GLU A 587 -41.39 22.94 -27.93
CA GLU A 587 -41.20 23.41 -29.31
C GLU A 587 -41.64 22.38 -30.35
N THR A 588 -41.75 21.10 -29.96
CA THR A 588 -42.21 20.04 -30.86
C THR A 588 -43.70 20.21 -31.19
N PRO A 589 -44.06 20.49 -32.45
CA PRO A 589 -45.45 20.69 -32.84
C PRO A 589 -46.31 19.45 -32.57
N ALA A 590 -47.56 19.66 -32.14
CA ALA A 590 -48.54 18.62 -31.83
C ALA A 590 -48.11 17.61 -30.73
N ALA A 591 -47.02 17.86 -30.01
CA ALA A 591 -46.64 17.05 -28.87
C ALA A 591 -47.62 17.23 -27.70
N THR A 592 -47.92 16.15 -27.00
CA THR A 592 -48.75 16.14 -25.81
C THR A 592 -47.87 16.27 -24.58
N VAL A 593 -48.02 17.38 -23.84
CA VAL A 593 -47.35 17.58 -22.54
C VAL A 593 -48.16 16.91 -21.44
N ARG A 594 -47.50 16.10 -20.61
CA ARG A 594 -48.06 15.53 -19.38
C ARG A 594 -47.24 15.96 -18.18
N TYR A 595 -47.90 16.11 -17.02
CA TYR A 595 -47.23 16.47 -15.78
C TYR A 595 -47.74 15.69 -14.57
N THR A 596 -46.91 15.63 -13.54
CA THR A 596 -47.22 15.09 -12.21
C THR A 596 -46.82 16.10 -11.14
N ILE A 597 -47.38 15.91 -9.95
CA ILE A 597 -47.22 16.80 -8.77
C ILE A 597 -46.90 16.01 -7.49
N ASP A 598 -46.77 14.69 -7.61
CA ASP A 598 -46.56 13.74 -6.51
C ASP A 598 -45.12 13.18 -6.47
N GLY A 599 -44.26 13.68 -7.36
CA GLY A 599 -42.86 13.28 -7.50
C GLY A 599 -42.62 12.10 -8.44
N SER A 600 -43.67 11.38 -8.88
CA SER A 600 -43.53 10.30 -9.87
C SER A 600 -43.18 10.85 -11.25
N PRO A 601 -42.35 10.18 -12.08
CA PRO A 601 -42.14 10.62 -13.46
C PRO A 601 -43.44 10.48 -14.25
N PRO A 602 -43.86 11.51 -15.01
CA PRO A 602 -44.99 11.35 -15.92
C PRO A 602 -44.60 10.36 -17.05
N THR A 603 -45.56 9.55 -17.47
CA THR A 603 -45.43 8.62 -18.61
C THR A 603 -46.59 8.86 -19.57
N GLU A 604 -46.68 8.11 -20.68
CA GLU A 604 -47.87 8.19 -21.54
C GLU A 604 -49.18 7.87 -20.82
N THR A 605 -49.10 7.08 -19.74
CA THR A 605 -50.25 6.60 -18.95
C THR A 605 -50.30 7.16 -17.53
N ASN A 606 -49.19 7.69 -17.00
CA ASN A 606 -49.10 8.30 -15.67
C ASN A 606 -49.01 9.83 -15.75
N GLY A 607 -49.86 10.53 -14.99
CA GLY A 607 -49.90 11.99 -14.95
C GLY A 607 -51.03 12.62 -15.79
N VAL A 608 -51.18 13.93 -15.64
CA VAL A 608 -52.28 14.71 -16.20
C VAL A 608 -51.84 15.34 -17.52
N VAL A 609 -52.67 15.25 -18.56
CA VAL A 609 -52.45 15.97 -19.83
C VAL A 609 -52.61 17.47 -19.57
N TYR A 610 -51.59 18.25 -19.90
CA TYR A 610 -51.60 19.69 -19.74
C TYR A 610 -52.50 20.33 -20.80
N THR A 611 -53.59 20.97 -20.35
CA THR A 611 -54.56 21.67 -21.21
C THR A 611 -54.78 23.12 -20.81
N ASN A 612 -54.49 23.48 -19.56
CA ASN A 612 -54.68 24.82 -19.00
C ASN A 612 -53.55 25.15 -18.02
N PRO A 613 -53.19 26.44 -17.85
CA PRO A 613 -52.20 26.86 -16.85
C PRO A 613 -52.48 26.37 -15.44
N LEU A 614 -51.43 26.04 -14.70
CA LEU A 614 -51.47 25.53 -13.33
C LEU A 614 -51.35 26.67 -12.33
N THR A 615 -52.34 26.88 -11.47
CA THR A 615 -52.21 27.87 -10.39
C THR A 615 -51.29 27.34 -9.29
N ILE A 616 -50.17 28.03 -9.07
CA ILE A 616 -49.21 27.76 -7.99
C ILE A 616 -49.41 28.80 -6.89
N SER A 617 -49.97 28.37 -5.76
CA SER A 617 -50.27 29.22 -4.59
C SER A 617 -49.68 28.69 -3.27
N ALA A 618 -48.95 27.59 -3.33
CA ALA A 618 -48.27 26.95 -2.23
C ALA A 618 -47.02 26.22 -2.76
N SER A 619 -46.12 25.81 -1.87
CA SER A 619 -44.93 25.05 -2.27
C SER A 619 -45.34 23.81 -3.05
N ARG A 620 -44.78 23.62 -4.24
CA ARG A 620 -45.19 22.56 -5.15
C ARG A 620 -44.05 22.08 -6.01
N ILE A 621 -44.01 20.77 -6.21
CA ILE A 621 -43.17 20.12 -7.21
C ILE A 621 -44.02 19.89 -8.47
N VAL A 622 -43.43 20.13 -9.64
CA VAL A 622 -44.05 19.83 -10.93
C VAL A 622 -43.01 19.14 -11.80
N ARG A 623 -43.32 17.93 -12.26
CA ARG A 623 -42.51 17.20 -13.24
C ARG A 623 -43.29 17.14 -14.54
N ALA A 624 -42.68 17.43 -15.67
CA ALA A 624 -43.34 17.42 -16.97
C ALA A 624 -42.50 16.75 -18.05
N VAL A 625 -43.18 16.12 -19.01
CA VAL A 625 -42.60 15.45 -20.17
C VAL A 625 -43.51 15.65 -21.38
N ALA A 626 -42.97 15.59 -22.59
CA ALA A 626 -43.72 15.70 -23.82
C ALA A 626 -43.57 14.44 -24.69
N PHE A 627 -44.67 14.05 -25.33
CA PHE A 627 -44.76 12.88 -26.21
C PHE A 627 -45.23 13.31 -27.60
N ALA A 628 -44.64 12.72 -28.65
CA ALA A 628 -45.12 12.88 -30.02
C ALA A 628 -45.01 11.53 -30.77
N PRO A 629 -45.91 11.24 -31.73
CA PRO A 629 -45.81 10.02 -32.53
C PRO A 629 -44.46 9.93 -33.26
N ASN A 630 -43.86 8.74 -33.30
CA ASN A 630 -42.60 8.46 -34.01
C ASN A 630 -41.36 9.20 -33.47
N LEU A 631 -41.42 9.76 -32.26
CA LEU A 631 -40.29 10.38 -31.59
C LEU A 631 -40.12 9.76 -30.19
N LEU A 632 -38.89 9.76 -29.67
CA LEU A 632 -38.66 9.47 -28.26
C LEU A 632 -39.23 10.60 -27.39
N PRO A 633 -39.78 10.30 -26.22
CA PRO A 633 -40.25 11.34 -25.30
C PRO A 633 -39.10 12.27 -24.88
N SER A 634 -39.46 13.51 -24.54
CA SER A 634 -38.48 14.43 -23.97
C SER A 634 -37.98 13.94 -22.62
N ARG A 635 -36.86 14.49 -22.11
CA ARG A 635 -36.49 14.26 -20.71
C ARG A 635 -37.57 14.85 -19.79
N VAL A 636 -37.70 14.25 -18.60
CA VAL A 636 -38.55 14.81 -17.55
C VAL A 636 -37.90 16.09 -17.01
N VAL A 637 -38.56 17.22 -17.17
CA VAL A 637 -38.14 18.49 -16.58
C VAL A 637 -38.85 18.65 -15.24
N THR A 638 -38.08 18.93 -14.18
CA THR A 638 -38.60 19.09 -12.81
C THR A 638 -38.38 20.50 -12.31
N HIS A 639 -39.45 21.15 -11.86
CA HIS A 639 -39.42 22.45 -11.19
C HIS A 639 -40.00 22.37 -9.77
N THR A 640 -39.23 22.81 -8.79
CA THR A 640 -39.71 23.06 -7.42
C THR A 640 -39.98 24.54 -7.19
N TYR A 641 -41.21 24.84 -6.76
CA TYR A 641 -41.65 26.16 -6.33
C TYR A 641 -41.77 26.18 -4.81
N LEU A 642 -41.00 27.04 -4.14
CA LEU A 642 -40.97 27.18 -2.69
C LEU A 642 -41.73 28.44 -2.28
N PHE A 643 -42.90 28.27 -1.66
CA PHE A 643 -43.82 29.37 -1.39
C PHE A 643 -43.82 29.79 0.09
N GLY A 644 -43.74 31.10 0.35
CA GLY A 644 -43.95 31.68 1.68
C GLY A 644 -42.97 31.19 2.75
N LEU A 645 -41.73 30.85 2.36
CA LEU A 645 -40.73 30.39 3.32
C LEU A 645 -40.30 31.52 4.27
N PRO A 646 -40.12 31.22 5.58
CA PRO A 646 -39.63 32.20 6.54
C PRO A 646 -38.24 32.69 6.16
N ALA A 647 -37.89 33.91 6.59
CA ALA A 647 -36.65 34.59 6.17
C ALA A 647 -35.38 33.76 6.42
N ASN A 648 -35.30 33.05 7.55
CA ASN A 648 -34.16 32.19 7.87
C ASN A 648 -33.96 31.01 6.88
N ARG A 649 -35.03 30.50 6.26
CA ARG A 649 -34.95 29.45 5.24
C ARG A 649 -34.59 29.95 3.84
N ARG A 650 -34.44 31.27 3.69
CA ARG A 650 -34.00 31.93 2.45
C ARG A 650 -32.56 32.44 2.54
N LEU A 651 -31.85 32.18 3.65
CA LEU A 651 -30.45 32.57 3.82
C LEU A 651 -29.46 31.57 3.21
N LEU A 652 -29.88 30.31 3.03
CA LEU A 652 -29.12 29.29 2.31
C LEU A 652 -29.86 28.92 1.01
N PRO A 653 -29.12 28.49 -0.02
CA PRO A 653 -29.69 27.79 -1.17
C PRO A 653 -30.58 26.62 -0.77
N ALA A 654 -31.62 26.35 -1.55
CA ALA A 654 -32.44 25.16 -1.40
C ALA A 654 -31.92 24.05 -2.32
N LEU A 655 -31.69 22.86 -1.77
CA LEU A 655 -31.49 21.66 -2.58
C LEU A 655 -32.79 20.87 -2.59
N SER A 656 -33.50 20.84 -3.71
CA SER A 656 -34.72 20.06 -3.87
C SER A 656 -34.41 18.72 -4.52
N LEU A 657 -34.77 17.63 -3.85
CA LEU A 657 -34.67 16.27 -4.36
C LEU A 657 -36.07 15.74 -4.61
N VAL A 658 -36.36 15.38 -5.87
CA VAL A 658 -37.70 14.94 -6.31
C VAL A 658 -37.66 13.55 -6.91
N THR A 659 -38.39 12.62 -6.31
CA THR A 659 -38.48 11.23 -6.76
C THR A 659 -39.84 10.62 -6.44
N ALA A 660 -40.18 9.51 -7.07
CA ALA A 660 -41.39 8.77 -6.76
C ALA A 660 -41.38 8.31 -5.29
N THR A 661 -42.50 8.41 -4.58
CA THR A 661 -42.56 8.12 -3.13
C THR A 661 -42.12 6.70 -2.78
N ASN A 662 -42.35 5.73 -3.67
CA ASN A 662 -41.90 4.34 -3.52
C ASN A 662 -40.36 4.18 -3.57
N ASN A 663 -39.63 5.10 -4.20
CA ASN A 663 -38.16 5.11 -4.16
C ASN A 663 -37.61 5.47 -2.78
N LEU A 664 -38.41 6.14 -1.93
CA LEU A 664 -38.02 6.48 -0.56
C LEU A 664 -38.58 5.47 0.45
N TYR A 665 -39.87 5.17 0.38
CA TYR A 665 -40.60 4.40 1.42
C TYR A 665 -41.27 3.12 0.90
N GLY A 666 -41.05 2.73 -0.35
CA GLY A 666 -41.62 1.48 -0.89
C GLY A 666 -40.87 0.24 -0.41
N LYS A 667 -41.29 -0.95 -0.87
CA LYS A 667 -40.60 -2.22 -0.59
C LYS A 667 -39.10 -2.18 -0.92
N THR A 668 -38.74 -1.44 -1.97
CA THR A 668 -37.36 -1.19 -2.41
C THR A 668 -36.91 0.25 -2.10
N GLY A 669 -37.67 1.01 -1.32
CA GLY A 669 -37.35 2.40 -1.01
C GLY A 669 -36.14 2.52 -0.09
N ILE A 670 -35.25 3.47 -0.38
CA ILE A 670 -33.93 3.57 0.28
C ILE A 670 -34.00 4.00 1.75
N MET A 671 -35.11 4.62 2.17
CA MET A 671 -35.34 5.06 3.55
C MET A 671 -36.15 4.04 4.36
N GLU A 672 -36.70 2.99 3.73
CA GLU A 672 -37.51 1.99 4.41
C GLU A 672 -36.67 1.23 5.47
N TYR A 673 -37.22 1.12 6.67
CA TYR A 673 -36.59 0.47 7.82
C TYR A 673 -37.22 -0.89 8.14
N ASN A 674 -38.39 -1.21 7.56
CA ASN A 674 -39.04 -2.51 7.64
C ASN A 674 -39.68 -2.93 6.29
N PRO A 675 -38.97 -3.68 5.43
CA PRO A 675 -37.64 -4.25 5.64
C PRO A 675 -36.54 -3.18 5.71
N ARG A 676 -35.45 -3.46 6.42
CA ARG A 676 -34.36 -2.49 6.62
C ARG A 676 -33.49 -2.33 5.38
N ASN A 677 -33.93 -1.48 4.46
CA ASN A 677 -33.23 -1.14 3.23
C ASN A 677 -32.09 -0.15 3.49
N THR A 678 -32.14 0.58 4.60
CA THR A 678 -31.11 1.55 4.99
C THR A 678 -29.72 0.94 5.15
N THR A 679 -29.55 -0.37 5.34
CA THR A 679 -28.23 -1.03 5.45
C THR A 679 -27.72 -1.59 4.12
N LYS A 680 -28.42 -1.34 3.01
CA LYS A 680 -28.08 -1.91 1.70
C LYS A 680 -27.21 -0.99 0.85
N HIS A 681 -26.41 -1.58 -0.04
CA HIS A 681 -25.35 -0.90 -0.80
C HIS A 681 -25.36 -1.33 -2.28
N GLY A 682 -24.55 -0.67 -3.12
CA GLY A 682 -24.45 -0.95 -4.55
C GLY A 682 -25.51 -0.23 -5.39
N ILE A 683 -25.40 -0.36 -6.71
CA ILE A 683 -26.30 0.25 -7.70
C ILE A 683 -27.75 -0.25 -7.52
N ALA A 684 -27.95 -1.50 -7.09
CA ALA A 684 -29.26 -2.08 -6.78
C ALA A 684 -30.05 -1.34 -5.68
N TRP A 685 -29.38 -0.49 -4.88
CA TRP A 685 -29.97 0.30 -3.81
C TRP A 685 -29.83 1.81 -4.03
N GLU A 686 -29.57 2.20 -5.27
CA GLU A 686 -29.64 3.57 -5.76
C GLU A 686 -30.98 3.80 -6.46
N ARG A 687 -31.55 5.01 -6.35
CA ARG A 687 -32.85 5.32 -6.97
C ARG A 687 -32.77 6.60 -7.78
N PRO A 688 -33.46 6.69 -8.92
CA PRO A 688 -33.48 7.91 -9.71
C PRO A 688 -34.09 9.06 -8.90
N VAL A 689 -33.46 10.22 -8.94
CA VAL A 689 -33.92 11.47 -8.32
C VAL A 689 -33.61 12.65 -9.24
N SER A 690 -34.50 13.63 -9.27
CA SER A 690 -34.19 14.94 -9.82
C SER A 690 -33.62 15.84 -8.71
N ALA A 691 -32.48 16.47 -8.94
CA ALA A 691 -31.83 17.38 -8.02
C ALA A 691 -31.83 18.80 -8.57
N GLU A 692 -32.34 19.76 -7.79
CA GLU A 692 -32.40 21.19 -8.13
C GLU A 692 -31.72 22.01 -7.03
N PHE A 693 -30.71 22.82 -7.36
CA PHE A 693 -29.99 23.65 -6.38
C PHE A 693 -30.42 25.12 -6.44
N ILE A 694 -31.52 25.55 -5.84
CA ILE A 694 -32.07 26.90 -6.03
C ILE A 694 -31.37 27.93 -5.13
N ARG A 695 -30.70 28.92 -5.72
CA ARG A 695 -30.08 30.04 -4.98
C ARG A 695 -31.11 31.12 -4.59
N PRO A 696 -31.08 31.65 -3.36
CA PRO A 696 -32.07 32.63 -2.91
C PRO A 696 -31.93 34.01 -3.57
N GLU A 697 -30.75 34.36 -4.09
CA GLU A 697 -30.47 35.65 -4.71
C GLU A 697 -31.13 35.85 -6.08
N ASP A 698 -31.18 34.81 -6.90
CA ASP A 698 -31.59 34.91 -8.31
C ASP A 698 -32.45 33.73 -8.80
N ASN A 699 -32.64 32.69 -7.99
CA ASN A 699 -33.24 31.41 -8.37
C ASN A 699 -32.52 30.69 -9.53
N GLU A 700 -31.30 31.11 -9.90
CA GLU A 700 -30.53 30.52 -10.98
C GLU A 700 -29.62 29.41 -10.49
N SER A 701 -29.60 28.30 -11.22
CA SER A 701 -28.79 27.12 -10.91
C SER A 701 -29.04 25.96 -11.88
N PHE A 702 -28.54 24.78 -11.54
CA PHE A 702 -28.79 23.53 -12.24
C PHE A 702 -30.08 22.82 -11.79
N GLN A 703 -30.62 22.02 -12.72
CA GLN A 703 -31.38 20.81 -12.42
C GLN A 703 -30.73 19.66 -13.17
N ILE A 704 -30.58 18.53 -12.50
CA ILE A 704 -29.98 17.33 -13.08
C ILE A 704 -30.65 16.08 -12.50
N ASP A 705 -30.80 15.05 -13.31
CA ASP A 705 -31.28 13.75 -12.84
C ASP A 705 -30.08 12.87 -12.46
N CYS A 706 -30.13 12.25 -11.29
CA CYS A 706 -29.01 11.52 -10.72
C CYS A 706 -29.51 10.35 -9.85
N GLY A 707 -28.59 9.52 -9.39
CA GLY A 707 -28.84 8.47 -8.43
C GLY A 707 -28.84 8.98 -7.00
N LEU A 708 -29.81 8.55 -6.20
CA LEU A 708 -29.91 8.84 -4.77
C LEU A 708 -29.66 7.58 -3.96
N ARG A 709 -28.79 7.67 -2.97
CA ARG A 709 -28.60 6.61 -1.97
C ARG A 709 -28.45 7.17 -0.57
N VAL A 710 -28.85 6.39 0.43
CA VAL A 710 -28.52 6.69 1.82
C VAL A 710 -27.01 6.64 2.03
N GLN A 711 -26.48 7.56 2.83
CA GLN A 711 -25.08 7.66 3.23
C GLN A 711 -24.93 7.37 4.73
N GLY A 712 -23.80 6.75 5.10
CA GLY A 712 -23.40 6.52 6.49
C GLY A 712 -22.63 5.21 6.64
N GLY A 713 -22.00 5.02 7.80
CA GLY A 713 -21.46 3.72 8.23
C GLY A 713 -22.56 2.81 8.80
N GLY A 714 -22.23 1.55 9.11
CA GLY A 714 -23.16 0.57 9.69
C GLY A 714 -23.88 1.09 10.94
N TYR A 715 -23.15 1.81 11.81
CA TYR A 715 -23.69 2.44 13.01
C TYR A 715 -24.96 3.26 12.74
N ILE A 716 -24.89 4.29 11.88
CA ILE A 716 -26.07 5.15 11.67
C ILE A 716 -27.12 4.49 10.79
N ARG A 717 -26.69 3.69 9.81
CA ARG A 717 -27.60 3.05 8.85
C ARG A 717 -28.56 2.07 9.52
N GLU A 718 -28.13 1.42 10.60
CA GLU A 718 -28.97 0.56 11.43
C GLU A 718 -29.98 1.33 12.30
N ARG A 719 -29.72 2.60 12.58
CA ARG A 719 -30.54 3.45 13.46
C ARG A 719 -31.51 4.35 12.70
N TYR A 720 -31.22 4.64 11.44
CA TYR A 720 -32.09 5.43 10.59
C TYR A 720 -33.53 4.94 10.61
N ASN A 721 -34.44 5.88 10.87
CA ASN A 721 -35.86 5.64 10.96
C ASN A 721 -36.64 6.93 10.61
N TYR A 722 -37.25 6.94 9.43
CA TYR A 722 -38.00 8.10 8.93
C TYR A 722 -39.28 8.40 9.72
N ARG A 723 -39.71 7.50 10.63
CA ARG A 723 -40.87 7.72 11.50
C ARG A 723 -40.55 8.55 12.74
N THR A 724 -39.28 8.80 13.03
CA THR A 724 -38.85 9.76 14.05
C THR A 724 -38.29 11.01 13.38
N THR A 725 -38.44 12.16 14.04
CA THR A 725 -37.84 13.43 13.61
C THR A 725 -36.58 13.77 14.40
N THR A 726 -36.20 12.95 15.38
CA THR A 726 -35.08 13.18 16.29
C THR A 726 -33.76 12.87 15.59
N PRO A 727 -32.84 13.84 15.43
CA PRO A 727 -31.49 13.56 14.97
C PRO A 727 -30.72 12.70 16.01
N PRO A 728 -29.83 11.80 15.56
CA PRO A 728 -29.46 11.59 14.16
C PRO A 728 -30.40 10.62 13.41
N GLU A 729 -31.24 9.84 14.12
CA GLU A 729 -32.09 8.76 13.57
C GLU A 729 -33.08 9.21 12.48
N GLY A 730 -33.72 10.36 12.69
CA GLY A 730 -34.72 10.94 11.79
C GLY A 730 -34.15 11.78 10.65
N LYS A 731 -32.83 12.04 10.65
CA LYS A 731 -32.18 12.97 9.72
C LYS A 731 -31.10 12.26 8.90
N TYR A 732 -31.50 11.81 7.72
CA TYR A 732 -30.71 10.93 6.86
C TYR A 732 -29.65 11.72 6.11
N SER A 733 -28.41 11.24 6.10
CA SER A 733 -27.42 11.67 5.10
C SER A 733 -27.67 10.94 3.79
N PHE A 734 -27.38 11.60 2.67
CA PHE A 734 -27.53 11.04 1.33
C PHE A 734 -26.25 11.17 0.53
N ARG A 735 -26.24 10.51 -0.62
CA ARG A 735 -25.25 10.72 -1.66
C ARG A 735 -25.97 10.81 -3.00
N LEU A 736 -25.53 11.77 -3.81
CA LEU A 736 -25.93 11.94 -5.19
C LEU A 736 -24.86 11.32 -6.09
N TYR A 737 -25.30 10.57 -7.09
CA TYR A 737 -24.48 9.90 -8.09
C TYR A 737 -24.85 10.39 -9.47
N PHE A 738 -23.98 11.19 -10.08
CA PHE A 738 -24.13 11.60 -11.46
C PHE A 738 -23.57 10.45 -12.31
N ARG A 739 -24.43 9.88 -13.16
CA ARG A 739 -24.14 8.71 -14.01
C ARG A 739 -24.96 8.81 -15.30
N GLY A 740 -24.46 8.19 -16.36
CA GLY A 740 -25.15 8.09 -17.65
C GLY A 740 -26.56 7.51 -17.50
N ASP A 741 -26.71 6.54 -16.58
CA ASP A 741 -27.98 5.85 -16.27
C ASP A 741 -29.14 6.81 -15.96
N TYR A 742 -28.84 8.03 -15.50
CA TYR A 742 -29.84 9.04 -15.12
C TYR A 742 -29.82 10.28 -16.02
N SER A 743 -28.63 10.82 -16.31
CA SER A 743 -28.48 11.98 -17.19
C SER A 743 -27.05 12.16 -17.69
N GLU A 744 -26.46 13.35 -17.55
CA GLU A 744 -25.23 13.80 -18.21
C GLU A 744 -23.95 13.07 -17.75
N GLY A 745 -24.04 12.04 -16.93
CA GLY A 745 -22.87 11.34 -16.39
C GLY A 745 -22.14 12.08 -15.27
N ARG A 746 -22.10 13.41 -15.32
CA ARG A 746 -21.41 14.26 -14.34
C ARG A 746 -22.23 15.52 -14.07
N LEU A 747 -22.04 16.10 -12.89
CA LEU A 747 -22.50 17.47 -12.62
C LEU A 747 -21.41 18.44 -13.06
N ASN A 748 -21.61 19.15 -14.16
CA ASN A 748 -20.73 20.24 -14.62
C ASN A 748 -21.21 21.58 -14.03
N TYR A 749 -20.86 21.83 -12.78
CA TYR A 749 -21.23 23.06 -12.07
C TYR A 749 -20.21 23.34 -10.95
N PRO A 750 -19.61 24.54 -10.87
CA PRO A 750 -18.66 24.91 -9.81
C PRO A 750 -19.37 25.12 -8.48
N TRP A 751 -19.78 24.02 -7.84
CA TRP A 751 -20.70 24.06 -6.71
C TRP A 751 -20.01 24.54 -5.42
N PHE A 752 -18.78 24.11 -5.19
CA PHE A 752 -18.10 24.40 -3.93
C PHE A 752 -17.25 25.66 -4.03
N PRO A 753 -17.38 26.59 -3.07
CA PRO A 753 -16.50 27.75 -3.01
C PRO A 753 -15.07 27.31 -2.64
N ASP A 754 -14.08 28.14 -3.02
CA ASP A 754 -12.67 27.97 -2.65
C ASP A 754 -11.95 26.75 -3.27
N THR A 755 -12.50 26.15 -4.33
CA THR A 755 -11.80 25.13 -5.16
C THR A 755 -11.82 25.52 -6.65
N THR A 756 -10.89 24.96 -7.42
CA THR A 756 -10.86 25.04 -8.90
C THR A 756 -11.57 23.86 -9.57
N VAL A 757 -12.11 22.91 -8.80
CA VAL A 757 -12.85 21.77 -9.33
C VAL A 757 -14.26 22.20 -9.70
N GLU A 758 -14.62 22.04 -10.98
CA GLU A 758 -15.90 22.51 -11.53
C GLU A 758 -16.86 21.38 -11.92
N SER A 759 -16.45 20.11 -11.79
CA SER A 759 -17.31 18.97 -12.11
C SER A 759 -17.21 17.82 -11.11
N PHE A 760 -18.31 17.08 -10.93
CA PHE A 760 -18.43 16.04 -9.91
C PHE A 760 -19.20 14.82 -10.40
N ASP A 761 -18.70 13.61 -10.11
CA ASP A 761 -19.44 12.33 -10.27
C ASP A 761 -20.30 12.02 -9.05
N THR A 762 -19.88 12.50 -7.89
CA THR A 762 -20.50 12.17 -6.63
C THR A 762 -20.45 13.36 -5.67
N VAL A 763 -21.58 13.61 -4.99
CA VAL A 763 -21.65 14.59 -3.90
C VAL A 763 -22.29 13.95 -2.68
N VAL A 764 -21.70 14.16 -1.51
CA VAL A 764 -22.25 13.68 -0.23
C VAL A 764 -23.09 14.78 0.41
N LEU A 765 -24.31 14.46 0.81
CA LEU A 765 -25.19 15.37 1.54
C LEU A 765 -25.16 15.01 3.04
N ARG A 766 -24.29 15.67 3.80
CA ARG A 766 -24.09 15.38 5.23
C ARG A 766 -25.19 16.01 6.09
N ALA A 767 -25.77 15.20 6.98
CA ALA A 767 -26.84 15.61 7.89
C ALA A 767 -26.37 16.18 9.24
N GLY A 768 -25.06 16.14 9.51
CA GLY A 768 -24.44 16.61 10.78
C GLY A 768 -24.41 15.57 11.89
N MET A 769 -24.39 14.27 11.53
CA MET A 769 -24.62 13.12 12.41
C MET A 769 -23.97 13.20 13.80
N ASN A 770 -22.64 13.15 13.90
CA ASN A 770 -21.93 13.11 15.18
C ASN A 770 -21.47 14.50 15.65
N ASP A 771 -21.83 15.58 14.96
CA ASP A 771 -21.65 16.94 15.47
C ASP A 771 -22.89 17.31 16.31
N PRO A 772 -22.79 17.30 17.64
CA PRO A 772 -23.95 17.47 18.51
C PRO A 772 -24.34 18.93 18.69
N THR A 773 -23.59 19.85 18.07
CA THR A 773 -23.85 21.27 18.19
C THR A 773 -24.61 21.78 16.98
N ASN A 774 -25.37 22.85 17.19
CA ASN A 774 -26.02 23.57 16.11
C ASN A 774 -25.35 24.96 15.97
N PRO A 775 -24.79 25.31 14.81
CA PRO A 775 -24.76 24.51 13.59
C PRO A 775 -23.66 23.43 13.59
N PHE A 776 -23.87 22.33 12.85
CA PHE A 776 -22.85 21.32 12.61
C PHE A 776 -21.86 21.84 11.56
N ILE A 777 -20.73 22.37 12.01
CA ILE A 777 -19.73 23.01 11.12
C ILE A 777 -18.31 22.49 11.38
N ARG A 778 -18.11 21.57 12.33
CA ARG A 778 -16.77 21.14 12.76
C ARG A 778 -16.00 20.46 11.64
N ASP A 779 -16.64 19.50 10.99
CA ASP A 779 -16.03 18.74 9.90
C ASP A 779 -15.67 19.65 8.73
N GLU A 780 -16.58 20.52 8.30
CA GLU A 780 -16.31 21.51 7.24
C GLU A 780 -15.17 22.45 7.63
N PHE A 781 -15.15 22.95 8.88
CA PHE A 781 -14.08 23.83 9.35
C PHE A 781 -12.72 23.12 9.32
N ALA A 782 -12.66 21.86 9.78
CA ALA A 782 -11.45 21.06 9.75
C ALA A 782 -10.95 20.79 8.32
N ARG A 783 -11.85 20.50 7.37
CA ARG A 783 -11.49 20.33 5.95
C ARG A 783 -10.98 21.61 5.32
N LEU A 784 -11.59 22.75 5.63
CA LEU A 784 -11.09 24.05 5.17
C LEU A 784 -9.71 24.38 5.76
N LEU A 785 -9.44 24.03 7.02
CA LEU A 785 -8.09 24.17 7.59
C LEU A 785 -7.07 23.25 6.92
N ALA A 786 -7.47 22.05 6.49
CA ALA A 786 -6.62 21.18 5.68
C ALA A 786 -6.32 21.77 4.30
N SER A 787 -7.31 22.38 3.65
CA SER A 787 -7.13 23.15 2.41
C SER A 787 -6.17 24.34 2.62
N ASP A 788 -6.37 25.10 3.71
CA ASP A 788 -5.57 26.30 4.02
C ASP A 788 -4.08 25.99 4.25
N VAL A 789 -3.72 24.80 4.76
CA VAL A 789 -2.31 24.39 4.89
C VAL A 789 -1.69 23.91 3.57
N GLY A 790 -2.43 23.97 2.46
CA GLY A 790 -1.95 23.66 1.11
C GLY A 790 -2.14 22.21 0.68
N GLN A 791 -2.98 21.45 1.39
CA GLN A 791 -3.30 20.08 1.03
C GLN A 791 -4.61 20.02 0.24
N PRO A 792 -4.73 19.15 -0.78
CA PRO A 792 -6.03 18.84 -1.32
C PRO A 792 -6.95 18.32 -0.21
N ALA A 793 -8.15 18.89 -0.14
CA ALA A 793 -9.14 18.57 0.87
C ALA A 793 -10.52 18.58 0.24
N ALA A 794 -11.45 17.81 0.79
CA ALA A 794 -12.83 17.86 0.34
C ALA A 794 -13.50 19.17 0.78
N HIS A 795 -14.04 19.93 -0.16
CA HIS A 795 -14.74 21.18 0.07
C HIS A 795 -16.24 20.93 0.22
N GLY A 796 -16.91 21.82 0.94
CA GLY A 796 -18.35 21.77 1.10
C GLY A 796 -19.00 23.15 1.14
N THR A 797 -20.32 23.13 1.23
CA THR A 797 -21.17 24.31 1.39
C THR A 797 -22.37 23.95 2.26
N PHE A 798 -23.37 24.83 2.40
CA PHE A 798 -24.59 24.55 3.15
C PHE A 798 -25.84 24.85 2.34
N VAL A 799 -26.84 23.99 2.48
CA VAL A 799 -28.13 24.10 1.78
C VAL A 799 -29.27 23.77 2.72
N ASN A 800 -30.45 24.28 2.44
CA ASN A 800 -31.72 23.80 2.96
C ASN A 800 -32.22 22.64 2.08
N LEU A 801 -32.27 21.42 2.61
CA LEU A 801 -32.73 20.25 1.85
C LEU A 801 -34.26 20.15 1.86
N PHE A 802 -34.83 19.90 0.69
CA PHE A 802 -36.24 19.55 0.49
C PHE A 802 -36.30 18.19 -0.20
N LEU A 803 -37.14 17.28 0.31
CA LEU A 803 -37.37 15.97 -0.29
C LEU A 803 -38.85 15.88 -0.67
N ASN A 804 -39.14 15.78 -1.98
CA ASN A 804 -40.49 15.91 -2.55
C ASN A 804 -41.24 17.15 -2.03
N GLY A 805 -40.55 18.30 -1.99
CA GLY A 805 -41.11 19.57 -1.50
C GLY A 805 -41.20 19.70 0.03
N VAL A 806 -40.87 18.65 0.80
CA VAL A 806 -40.90 18.67 2.27
C VAL A 806 -39.54 19.08 2.83
N TYR A 807 -39.51 20.13 3.65
CA TYR A 807 -38.29 20.60 4.31
C TYR A 807 -37.69 19.55 5.27
N LYS A 808 -36.38 19.29 5.14
CA LYS A 808 -35.63 18.31 5.95
C LYS A 808 -34.54 18.92 6.84
N GLY A 809 -34.46 20.24 6.89
CA GLY A 809 -33.38 20.93 7.61
C GLY A 809 -32.26 21.35 6.67
N TYR A 810 -31.22 21.97 7.24
CA TYR A 810 -30.00 22.28 6.50
C TYR A 810 -29.04 21.08 6.48
N TYR A 811 -28.23 21.01 5.44
CA TYR A 811 -27.28 19.96 5.11
C TYR A 811 -25.96 20.57 4.66
N ASN A 812 -24.87 19.81 4.76
CA ASN A 812 -23.57 20.16 4.20
C ASN A 812 -23.28 19.26 2.98
N PRO A 813 -23.61 19.70 1.75
CA PRO A 813 -23.09 19.07 0.55
C PRO A 813 -21.57 19.21 0.52
N CYS A 814 -20.85 18.13 0.27
CA CYS A 814 -19.40 18.14 0.18
C CYS A 814 -18.88 17.09 -0.81
N GLU A 815 -17.65 17.32 -1.28
CA GLU A 815 -16.88 16.35 -2.04
C GLU A 815 -16.66 15.06 -1.23
N ARG A 816 -16.39 13.97 -1.94
CA ARG A 816 -15.99 12.69 -1.36
C ARG A 816 -14.55 12.42 -1.76
N ILE A 817 -13.72 11.98 -0.82
CA ILE A 817 -12.37 11.52 -1.14
C ILE A 817 -12.46 10.10 -1.69
N ASP A 818 -12.58 9.99 -3.01
CA ASP A 818 -12.54 8.78 -3.83
C ASP A 818 -11.65 9.01 -5.07
N ILE A 819 -11.70 8.10 -6.04
CA ILE A 819 -10.82 8.16 -7.21
C ILE A 819 -11.03 9.43 -8.05
N ASP A 820 -12.25 9.92 -8.17
CA ASP A 820 -12.56 11.09 -8.98
C ASP A 820 -12.02 12.36 -8.31
N PHE A 821 -12.16 12.47 -6.98
CA PHE A 821 -11.47 13.50 -6.23
C PHE A 821 -9.96 13.45 -6.43
N LEU A 822 -9.35 12.26 -6.33
CA LEU A 822 -7.90 12.14 -6.48
C LEU A 822 -7.43 12.58 -7.87
N ARG A 823 -8.16 12.22 -8.93
CA ARG A 823 -7.90 12.66 -10.30
C ARG A 823 -8.04 14.16 -10.45
N ALA A 824 -9.12 14.75 -9.90
CA ALA A 824 -9.38 16.17 -10.01
C ALA A 824 -8.29 17.03 -9.36
N TYR A 825 -7.72 16.59 -8.23
CA TYR A 825 -6.72 17.36 -7.49
C TYR A 825 -5.26 17.00 -7.78
N HIS A 826 -4.98 15.78 -8.24
CA HIS A 826 -3.60 15.31 -8.46
C HIS A 826 -3.26 15.03 -9.92
N GLY A 827 -4.25 15.00 -10.82
CA GLY A 827 -4.07 14.45 -12.17
C GLY A 827 -3.73 12.95 -12.11
N GLY A 828 -2.98 12.47 -13.11
CA GLY A 828 -2.48 11.09 -13.16
C GLY A 828 -3.44 10.10 -13.82
N GLY A 829 -3.01 8.84 -13.86
CA GLY A 829 -3.71 7.74 -14.55
C GLY A 829 -4.97 7.26 -13.82
N GLU A 830 -5.65 6.29 -14.43
CA GLU A 830 -6.94 5.77 -13.95
C GLU A 830 -6.86 4.85 -12.73
N LYS A 831 -5.66 4.48 -12.27
CA LYS A 831 -5.49 3.43 -11.26
C LYS A 831 -4.91 3.99 -9.96
N TRP A 832 -5.70 3.93 -8.90
CA TRP A 832 -5.35 4.40 -7.55
C TRP A 832 -5.60 3.31 -6.51
N ASP A 833 -4.76 3.27 -5.48
CA ASP A 833 -5.02 2.58 -4.23
C ASP A 833 -5.61 3.58 -3.24
N VAL A 834 -6.81 3.31 -2.72
CA VAL A 834 -7.48 4.16 -1.72
C VAL A 834 -7.80 3.35 -0.48
N ILE A 835 -7.26 3.78 0.65
CA ILE A 835 -7.35 3.12 1.94
C ILE A 835 -8.10 4.03 2.91
N ALA A 836 -9.03 3.44 3.64
CA ALA A 836 -9.72 4.05 4.77
C ALA A 836 -9.22 3.45 6.09
N SER A 837 -9.74 3.99 7.19
CA SER A 837 -9.48 3.53 8.54
C SER A 837 -9.60 2.02 8.71
N PHE A 838 -8.82 1.45 9.65
CA PHE A 838 -8.68 -0.01 9.84
C PHE A 838 -8.13 -0.76 8.62
N SER A 839 -7.35 -0.07 7.78
CA SER A 839 -6.83 -0.60 6.51
C SER A 839 -7.93 -1.13 5.58
N GLU A 840 -9.13 -0.55 5.64
CA GLU A 840 -10.22 -0.88 4.74
C GLU A 840 -9.89 -0.45 3.32
N LEU A 841 -9.81 -1.42 2.41
CA LEU A 841 -9.63 -1.17 0.99
C LEU A 841 -10.90 -0.53 0.41
N ARG A 842 -10.75 0.64 -0.21
CA ARG A 842 -11.83 1.32 -0.93
C ARG A 842 -11.70 1.15 -2.44
N GLU A 843 -10.48 1.28 -2.96
CA GLU A 843 -10.15 1.12 -4.37
C GLU A 843 -8.75 0.52 -4.51
N GLY A 844 -8.50 -0.25 -5.56
CA GLY A 844 -7.19 -0.84 -5.83
C GLY A 844 -6.89 -2.08 -4.99
N ASP A 845 -5.74 -2.11 -4.29
CA ASP A 845 -5.28 -3.22 -3.46
C ASP A 845 -4.40 -2.72 -2.31
N LEU A 846 -3.99 -3.62 -1.42
CA LEU A 846 -3.25 -3.29 -0.20
C LEU A 846 -1.74 -3.55 -0.30
N THR A 847 -1.21 -3.94 -1.46
CA THR A 847 0.18 -4.40 -1.60
C THR A 847 1.17 -3.31 -1.21
N ALA A 848 1.07 -2.14 -1.83
CA ALA A 848 1.95 -1.01 -1.53
C ALA A 848 1.72 -0.48 -0.09
N TRP A 849 0.47 -0.48 0.37
CA TRP A 849 0.11 -0.02 1.72
C TRP A 849 0.74 -0.91 2.80
N ASN A 850 0.59 -2.23 2.66
CA ASN A 850 1.19 -3.23 3.54
C ASN A 850 2.72 -3.12 3.49
N SER A 851 3.30 -2.92 2.31
CA SER A 851 4.75 -2.72 2.14
C SER A 851 5.26 -1.49 2.91
N LEU A 852 4.60 -0.33 2.80
CA LEU A 852 4.94 0.87 3.58
C LEU A 852 4.86 0.60 5.09
N ARG A 853 3.73 0.06 5.56
CA ARG A 853 3.53 -0.18 7.00
C ARG A 853 4.54 -1.17 7.55
N ASN A 854 4.77 -2.28 6.86
CA ASN A 854 5.73 -3.30 7.29
C ASN A 854 7.15 -2.72 7.32
N TYR A 855 7.53 -1.94 6.31
CA TYR A 855 8.84 -1.30 6.24
C TYR A 855 9.08 -0.33 7.41
N VAL A 856 8.13 0.57 7.70
CA VAL A 856 8.24 1.53 8.81
C VAL A 856 8.22 0.83 10.19
N ASN A 857 7.49 -0.27 10.32
CA ASN A 857 7.46 -1.05 11.55
C ASN A 857 8.77 -1.82 11.79
N ALA A 858 9.38 -2.37 10.73
CA ALA A 858 10.60 -3.16 10.82
C ALA A 858 11.86 -2.31 10.96
N ASN A 859 11.90 -1.11 10.38
CA ASN A 859 13.11 -0.29 10.25
C ASN A 859 13.02 1.01 11.04
N SER A 860 14.17 1.57 11.44
CA SER A 860 14.23 2.85 12.16
C SER A 860 14.50 4.02 11.20
N PRO A 861 13.55 4.97 11.01
CA PRO A 861 13.74 6.16 10.17
C PRO A 861 14.75 7.19 10.69
N THR A 862 15.45 6.90 11.80
CA THR A 862 16.64 7.64 12.24
C THR A 862 17.85 7.39 11.34
N ASN A 863 17.83 6.28 10.58
CA ASN A 863 18.83 5.94 9.58
C ASN A 863 18.46 6.59 8.23
N ARG A 864 19.44 7.19 7.56
CA ARG A 864 19.24 7.96 6.31
C ARG A 864 18.62 7.12 5.17
N PRO A 865 19.22 6.00 4.74
CA PRO A 865 18.60 5.09 3.76
C PRO A 865 17.15 4.71 4.09
N VAL A 866 16.85 4.44 5.36
CA VAL A 866 15.48 4.10 5.78
C VAL A 866 14.54 5.29 5.60
N TYR A 867 14.95 6.49 6.00
CA TYR A 867 14.14 7.70 5.85
C TYR A 867 13.87 8.05 4.38
N GLU A 868 14.89 7.96 3.52
CA GLU A 868 14.78 8.18 2.08
C GLU A 868 13.82 7.17 1.43
N GLU A 869 13.86 5.90 1.86
CA GLU A 869 12.91 4.89 1.37
C GLU A 869 11.47 5.13 1.86
N VAL A 870 11.29 5.66 3.07
CA VAL A 870 9.96 6.12 3.52
C VAL A 870 9.49 7.30 2.65
N MET A 871 10.36 8.26 2.32
CA MET A 871 10.03 9.38 1.42
C MET A 871 9.63 8.92 0.01
N ARG A 872 10.24 7.83 -0.48
CA ARG A 872 9.89 7.23 -1.77
C ARG A 872 8.50 6.59 -1.76
N ARG A 873 8.06 6.07 -0.61
CA ARG A 873 6.76 5.39 -0.44
C ARG A 873 5.64 6.33 0.01
N MET A 874 5.98 7.43 0.70
CA MET A 874 5.05 8.31 1.38
C MET A 874 5.48 9.77 1.26
N ASP A 875 4.53 10.65 0.95
CA ASP A 875 4.78 12.09 0.96
C ASP A 875 4.81 12.60 2.41
N LEU A 876 6.02 12.73 2.98
CA LEU A 876 6.21 13.19 4.35
C LEU A 876 5.73 14.62 4.58
N THR A 877 5.77 15.49 3.57
CA THR A 877 5.27 16.86 3.72
C THR A 877 3.75 16.87 3.84
N ASN A 878 3.06 16.15 2.94
CA ASN A 878 1.62 15.94 3.05
C ASN A 878 1.26 15.28 4.39
N PHE A 879 2.00 14.26 4.84
CA PHE A 879 1.70 13.60 6.11
C PHE A 879 1.76 14.58 7.28
N VAL A 880 2.80 15.42 7.38
CA VAL A 880 2.88 16.44 8.43
C VAL A 880 1.75 17.46 8.32
N GLU A 881 1.49 17.99 7.12
CA GLU A 881 0.44 18.99 6.93
C GLU A 881 -0.98 18.41 7.13
N TYR A 882 -1.19 17.12 6.93
CA TYR A 882 -2.40 16.38 7.34
C TYR A 882 -2.55 16.29 8.87
N LEU A 883 -1.46 16.10 9.61
CA LEU A 883 -1.50 16.01 11.08
C LEU A 883 -1.85 17.36 11.73
N LEU A 884 -1.41 18.49 11.15
CA LEU A 884 -1.54 19.82 11.78
C LEU A 884 -3.00 20.22 12.07
N PRO A 885 -3.97 20.14 11.13
CA PRO A 885 -5.37 20.43 11.41
C PRO A 885 -6.00 19.50 12.46
N HIS A 886 -5.67 18.21 12.44
CA HIS A 886 -6.15 17.25 13.45
C HIS A 886 -5.60 17.57 14.84
N ILE A 887 -4.31 17.90 14.95
CA ILE A 887 -3.69 18.30 16.22
C ILE A 887 -4.28 19.64 16.69
N TYR A 888 -4.47 20.62 15.79
CA TYR A 888 -5.08 21.90 16.17
C TYR A 888 -6.53 21.72 16.64
N GLY A 889 -7.33 20.98 15.87
CA GLY A 889 -8.75 20.73 16.13
C GLY A 889 -9.00 19.76 17.27
N ASP A 890 -7.99 18.98 17.67
CA ASP A 890 -8.12 17.91 18.66
C ASP A 890 -9.24 16.92 18.31
N THR A 891 -9.14 16.33 17.12
CA THR A 891 -10.11 15.35 16.65
C THR A 891 -10.02 14.07 17.49
N ASP A 892 -11.01 13.85 18.35
CA ASP A 892 -10.94 12.84 19.41
C ASP A 892 -11.09 11.38 18.92
N ASP A 893 -11.93 11.15 17.90
CA ASP A 893 -12.16 9.86 17.20
C ASP A 893 -10.98 9.47 16.28
N TRP A 894 -10.02 10.36 16.08
CA TRP A 894 -8.81 10.11 15.30
C TRP A 894 -7.64 9.73 16.22
N PRO A 895 -6.63 8.91 15.84
CA PRO A 895 -6.30 8.38 14.51
C PRO A 895 -6.80 6.97 14.17
N HIS A 896 -7.49 6.29 15.09
CA HIS A 896 -7.97 4.93 14.82
C HIS A 896 -9.03 4.91 13.71
N ASN A 897 -9.71 6.03 13.50
CA ASN A 897 -10.69 6.24 12.46
C ASN A 897 -10.58 7.66 11.84
N ASN A 898 -11.43 8.01 10.88
CA ASN A 898 -11.59 9.36 10.32
C ASN A 898 -10.37 9.88 9.51
N TRP A 899 -9.87 9.05 8.60
CA TRP A 899 -8.84 9.44 7.63
C TRP A 899 -8.96 8.66 6.31
N ARG A 900 -8.29 9.18 5.27
CA ARG A 900 -8.03 8.48 4.00
C ARG A 900 -6.55 8.53 3.67
N ALA A 901 -6.03 7.46 3.09
CA ALA A 901 -4.73 7.44 2.43
C ALA A 901 -4.90 7.01 0.98
N ALA A 902 -4.19 7.64 0.05
CA ALA A 902 -4.25 7.27 -1.35
C ALA A 902 -2.90 7.33 -2.04
N ARG A 903 -2.72 6.48 -3.05
CA ARG A 903 -1.53 6.40 -3.89
C ARG A 903 -1.92 6.09 -5.33
N GLU A 904 -1.37 6.84 -6.28
CA GLU A 904 -1.45 6.49 -7.70
C GLU A 904 -0.62 5.22 -7.97
N ARG A 905 -1.13 4.30 -8.79
CA ARG A 905 -0.40 3.10 -9.21
C ARG A 905 0.60 3.40 -10.33
N SER A 906 1.60 4.20 -9.98
CA SER A 906 2.72 4.55 -10.85
C SER A 906 4.05 4.26 -10.12
N PRO A 907 5.18 4.13 -10.86
CA PRO A 907 6.50 3.98 -10.25
C PRO A 907 6.88 5.13 -9.30
N ALA A 908 6.40 6.35 -9.59
CA ALA A 908 6.60 7.54 -8.76
C ALA A 908 5.50 7.74 -7.68
N GLY A 909 4.52 6.85 -7.62
CA GLY A 909 3.34 6.97 -6.76
C GLY A 909 3.68 6.89 -5.27
N ARG A 910 3.31 7.93 -4.51
CA ARG A 910 3.50 8.04 -3.06
C ARG A 910 2.17 8.07 -2.33
N PHE A 911 2.13 7.48 -1.13
CA PHE A 911 0.98 7.63 -0.23
C PHE A 911 0.84 9.07 0.26
N ARG A 912 -0.37 9.60 0.15
CA ARG A 912 -0.84 10.88 0.70
C ARG A 912 -2.03 10.65 1.62
N PHE A 913 -2.22 11.53 2.59
CA PHE A 913 -3.23 11.44 3.63
C PHE A 913 -4.16 12.64 3.58
N TYR A 914 -5.44 12.38 3.89
CA TYR A 914 -6.51 13.37 3.76
C TYR A 914 -7.38 13.34 5.01
N LEU A 915 -7.70 14.53 5.51
CA LEU A 915 -8.60 14.75 6.64
C LEU A 915 -10.04 14.45 6.22
N TRP A 916 -10.75 13.67 7.03
CA TRP A 916 -12.15 13.35 6.77
C TRP A 916 -12.91 13.07 8.08
N ASP A 917 -14.15 13.52 8.18
CA ASP A 917 -15.08 13.17 9.27
C ASP A 917 -14.65 13.66 10.67
N ALA A 918 -14.17 14.90 10.75
CA ALA A 918 -13.60 15.48 11.97
C ALA A 918 -14.66 16.11 12.91
N GLU A 919 -15.84 15.48 13.04
CA GLU A 919 -16.98 16.00 13.79
C GLU A 919 -16.69 16.11 15.31
N TRP A 920 -15.78 15.29 15.85
CA TRP A 920 -15.36 15.32 17.26
C TRP A 920 -14.15 16.24 17.51
N SER A 921 -14.20 17.44 16.96
CA SER A 921 -13.14 18.45 17.09
C SER A 921 -13.62 19.70 17.81
N PHE A 922 -12.71 20.61 18.13
CA PHE A 922 -12.95 21.97 18.60
C PHE A 922 -13.75 22.04 19.91
N GLY A 923 -13.30 21.28 20.91
CA GLY A 923 -13.83 21.39 22.27
C GLY A 923 -15.07 20.53 22.54
N TYR A 924 -15.31 19.49 21.73
CA TYR A 924 -16.45 18.59 21.94
C TYR A 924 -16.25 17.71 23.18
N ASN A 925 -15.24 16.83 23.18
CA ASN A 925 -14.94 15.94 24.31
C ASN A 925 -13.83 16.48 25.22
N ASN A 926 -12.90 17.25 24.66
CA ASN A 926 -11.66 17.63 25.31
C ASN A 926 -11.51 19.15 25.43
N PRO A 927 -10.87 19.67 26.48
CA PRO A 927 -10.62 21.10 26.62
C PRO A 927 -9.56 21.58 25.61
N ALA A 928 -9.50 22.90 25.34
CA ALA A 928 -8.50 23.50 24.46
C ALA A 928 -7.04 23.25 24.90
N THR A 929 -6.83 22.82 26.15
CA THR A 929 -5.53 22.46 26.71
C THR A 929 -5.09 21.02 26.45
N HIS A 930 -5.93 20.18 25.83
CA HIS A 930 -5.62 18.75 25.62
C HIS A 930 -4.44 18.55 24.66
N ASP A 931 -3.57 17.59 24.98
CA ASP A 931 -2.36 17.31 24.21
C ASP A 931 -2.57 16.10 23.29
N THR A 932 -3.00 16.38 22.05
CA THR A 932 -3.25 15.36 21.03
C THR A 932 -1.99 14.56 20.66
N ILE A 933 -0.79 15.15 20.82
CA ILE A 933 0.48 14.49 20.53
C ILE A 933 0.81 13.46 21.63
N ALA A 934 0.57 13.83 22.90
CA ALA A 934 0.78 12.93 24.04
C ALA A 934 -0.38 11.93 24.24
N GLY A 935 -1.57 12.25 23.75
CA GLY A 935 -2.77 11.42 23.78
C GLY A 935 -2.90 10.53 22.55
N GLN A 936 -3.64 11.01 21.55
CA GLN A 936 -4.06 10.27 20.35
C GLN A 936 -2.89 9.76 19.48
N LEU A 937 -1.77 10.49 19.41
CA LEU A 937 -0.57 10.06 18.68
C LEU A 937 0.45 9.29 19.53
N SER A 938 0.07 8.87 20.75
CA SER A 938 0.88 8.05 21.64
C SER A 938 0.45 6.59 21.62
N SER A 939 1.39 5.67 21.91
CA SER A 939 1.07 4.25 22.11
C SER A 939 0.38 3.97 23.44
N LEU A 940 0.30 4.96 24.34
CA LEU A 940 -0.15 4.81 25.73
C LEU A 940 -1.62 5.21 25.96
N SER A 941 -2.41 5.40 24.90
CA SER A 941 -3.82 5.80 25.00
C SER A 941 -4.78 4.70 24.50
N PRO A 942 -5.05 3.63 25.26
CA PRO A 942 -6.08 2.65 24.90
C PRO A 942 -7.49 3.27 24.88
N PRO A 943 -8.41 2.83 24.00
CA PRO A 943 -8.26 1.76 23.00
C PRO A 943 -7.61 2.23 21.67
N TRP A 944 -7.16 3.47 21.59
CA TRP A 944 -6.73 4.14 20.34
C TRP A 944 -5.24 3.99 20.01
N GLY A 945 -4.44 3.46 20.93
CA GLY A 945 -3.02 3.18 20.73
C GLY A 945 -2.77 2.02 19.76
N GLY A 946 -1.76 2.14 18.90
CA GLY A 946 -1.34 1.08 17.99
C GLY A 946 -2.02 1.10 16.61
N THR A 947 -2.59 2.22 16.19
CA THR A 947 -3.22 2.41 14.87
C THR A 947 -2.19 2.81 13.81
N GLU A 948 -2.57 2.76 12.53
CA GLU A 948 -1.63 2.97 11.42
C GLU A 948 -0.99 4.36 11.45
N ILE A 949 -1.80 5.42 11.56
CA ILE A 949 -1.28 6.80 11.60
C ILE A 949 -0.43 7.03 12.84
N GLN A 950 -0.88 6.55 14.01
CA GLN A 950 -0.13 6.67 15.26
C GLN A 950 1.21 5.95 15.18
N ARG A 951 1.25 4.74 14.61
CA ARG A 951 2.50 3.98 14.40
C ARG A 951 3.43 4.70 13.43
N LEU A 952 2.94 5.13 12.27
CA LEU A 952 3.74 5.90 11.31
C LEU A 952 4.37 7.13 11.98
N PHE A 953 3.56 7.93 12.69
CA PHE A 953 4.05 9.09 13.42
C PHE A 953 5.08 8.72 14.50
N THR A 954 4.81 7.71 15.34
CA THR A 954 5.69 7.33 16.45
C THR A 954 7.01 6.76 15.98
N ARG A 955 7.02 6.05 14.83
CA ARG A 955 8.24 5.53 14.20
C ARG A 955 9.06 6.64 13.55
N LEU A 956 8.42 7.66 13.00
CA LEU A 956 9.09 8.82 12.40
C LEU A 956 9.60 9.83 13.44
N LYS A 957 8.86 10.04 14.54
CA LYS A 957 9.14 11.05 15.57
C LYS A 957 10.58 11.05 16.11
N PRO A 958 11.28 9.91 16.31
CA PRO A 958 12.67 9.91 16.74
C PRO A 958 13.66 10.50 15.72
N SER A 959 13.34 10.53 14.43
CA SER A 959 14.21 11.03 13.36
C SER A 959 14.42 12.54 13.47
N ALA A 960 15.68 12.99 13.43
CA ALA A 960 16.02 14.41 13.46
C ALA A 960 15.49 15.15 12.22
N GLU A 961 15.56 14.53 11.03
CA GLU A 961 15.02 15.11 9.80
C GLU A 961 13.49 15.22 9.85
N PHE A 962 12.79 14.22 10.39
CA PHE A 962 11.34 14.32 10.56
C PHE A 962 10.95 15.45 11.52
N LYS A 963 11.64 15.58 12.65
CA LYS A 963 11.39 16.66 13.62
C LYS A 963 11.60 18.03 13.00
N LEU A 964 12.65 18.19 12.20
CA LEU A 964 12.95 19.44 11.53
C LEU A 964 11.93 19.76 10.44
N LEU A 965 11.58 18.79 9.59
CA LEU A 965 10.47 18.94 8.64
C LEU A 965 9.19 19.36 9.36
N PHE A 966 8.85 18.72 10.48
CA PHE A 966 7.68 19.08 11.28
C PHE A 966 7.77 20.52 11.81
N ALA A 967 8.92 20.90 12.38
CA ALA A 967 9.16 22.24 12.87
C ALA A 967 9.08 23.32 11.77
N ASP A 968 9.56 23.01 10.57
CA ASP A 968 9.46 23.89 9.40
C ASP A 968 8.01 24.09 8.98
N ARG A 969 7.20 23.03 8.98
CA ARG A 969 5.76 23.15 8.69
C ARG A 969 5.01 23.90 9.79
N VAL A 970 5.36 23.69 11.07
CA VAL A 970 4.84 24.50 12.18
C VAL A 970 5.21 25.96 11.99
N HIS A 971 6.45 26.27 11.61
CA HIS A 971 6.88 27.64 11.37
C HIS A 971 6.12 28.28 10.19
N LYS A 972 6.07 27.60 9.04
CA LYS A 972 5.35 28.02 7.83
C LYS A 972 3.89 28.37 8.13
N HIS A 973 3.20 27.54 8.91
CA HIS A 973 1.75 27.66 9.08
C HIS A 973 1.34 28.48 10.30
N PHE A 974 2.06 28.43 11.42
CA PHE A 974 1.64 29.09 12.66
C PHE A 974 2.27 30.47 12.87
N TYR A 975 3.26 30.89 12.07
CA TYR A 975 3.96 32.17 12.23
C TYR A 975 3.74 33.08 11.01
N ASN A 976 4.10 34.36 11.18
CA ASN A 976 3.99 35.39 10.13
C ASN A 976 2.57 35.46 9.53
N ASP A 977 2.42 35.34 8.21
CA ASP A 977 1.11 35.29 7.52
C ASP A 977 0.65 33.85 7.22
N GLY A 978 1.18 32.86 7.95
CA GLY A 978 0.87 31.45 7.77
C GLY A 978 -0.61 31.11 8.00
N ALA A 979 -1.06 30.05 7.33
CA ALA A 979 -2.46 29.62 7.25
C ALA A 979 -3.11 29.31 8.61
N MET A 980 -2.33 28.89 9.59
CA MET A 980 -2.78 28.50 10.94
C MET A 980 -2.42 29.54 12.02
N THR A 981 -2.21 30.79 11.62
CA THR A 981 -2.16 31.91 12.57
C THR A 981 -3.56 32.20 13.13
N ASP A 982 -3.65 32.74 14.36
CA ASP A 982 -4.95 33.02 14.99
C ASP A 982 -5.82 33.95 14.13
N ALA A 983 -5.20 34.90 13.44
CA ALA A 983 -5.89 35.81 12.53
C ALA A 983 -6.51 35.07 11.33
N LYS A 984 -5.76 34.17 10.68
CA LYS A 984 -6.24 33.40 9.51
C LYS A 984 -7.29 32.38 9.91
N ILE A 985 -7.06 31.63 10.99
CA ILE A 985 -8.03 30.66 11.51
C ILE A 985 -9.33 31.36 11.90
N LYS A 986 -9.25 32.50 12.60
CA LYS A 986 -10.43 33.29 12.95
C LYS A 986 -11.15 33.82 11.71
N ALA A 987 -10.43 34.35 10.72
CA ALA A 987 -11.03 34.83 9.48
C ALA A 987 -11.74 33.70 8.73
N ARG A 988 -11.13 32.52 8.63
CA ARG A 988 -11.72 31.31 8.04
C ARG A 988 -12.99 30.89 8.79
N TYR A 989 -12.93 30.83 10.13
CA TYR A 989 -14.08 30.49 10.96
C TYR A 989 -15.23 31.49 10.80
N GLU A 990 -14.95 32.79 10.82
CA GLU A 990 -15.98 33.82 10.67
C GLU A 990 -16.62 33.81 9.27
N LYS A 991 -15.88 33.47 8.21
CA LYS A 991 -16.45 33.24 6.86
C LYS A 991 -17.46 32.08 6.89
N LEU A 992 -17.07 30.94 7.46
CA LEU A 992 -17.92 29.74 7.57
C LEU A 992 -19.15 29.99 8.46
N LYS A 993 -18.95 30.58 9.64
CA LYS A 993 -20.01 31.00 10.56
C LYS A 993 -20.98 31.97 9.90
N GLY A 994 -20.46 32.95 9.17
CA GLY A 994 -21.26 33.92 8.41
C GLY A 994 -22.20 33.26 7.41
N ALA A 995 -21.77 32.19 6.73
CA ALA A 995 -22.57 31.47 5.75
C ALA A 995 -23.81 30.78 6.34
N VAL A 996 -23.74 30.30 7.60
CA VAL A 996 -24.86 29.59 8.25
C VAL A 996 -25.59 30.41 9.32
N ARG A 997 -25.10 31.62 9.60
CA ARG A 997 -25.65 32.49 10.64
C ARG A 997 -27.09 32.87 10.31
N GLY A 998 -27.98 32.72 11.31
CA GLY A 998 -29.38 33.11 11.17
C GLY A 998 -30.27 32.07 10.48
N THR A 999 -29.69 31.03 9.87
CA THR A 999 -30.45 29.93 9.25
C THR A 999 -31.14 29.06 10.30
N ILE A 1000 -30.43 28.72 11.39
CA ILE A 1000 -30.98 27.94 12.51
C ILE A 1000 -30.85 28.71 13.83
N SER A 1001 -31.86 28.59 14.68
CA SER A 1001 -31.85 29.15 16.04
C SER A 1001 -30.85 28.43 16.95
N GLY A 1002 -30.26 29.16 17.90
CA GLY A 1002 -29.39 28.57 18.93
C GLY A 1002 -27.96 28.29 18.46
N PHE A 1003 -27.39 29.17 17.62
CA PHE A 1003 -26.01 29.06 17.15
C PHE A 1003 -25.02 29.02 18.32
N SER A 1004 -24.27 27.92 18.44
CA SER A 1004 -23.16 27.78 19.39
C SER A 1004 -21.87 28.32 18.81
N ASP A 1005 -21.35 29.40 19.40
CA ASP A 1005 -20.10 30.06 18.98
C ASP A 1005 -18.90 29.66 19.85
N THR A 1006 -18.92 28.46 20.45
CA THR A 1006 -17.86 28.02 21.36
C THR A 1006 -16.49 27.89 20.66
N ILE A 1007 -16.48 27.58 19.36
CA ILE A 1007 -15.26 27.55 18.57
C ILE A 1007 -14.62 28.94 18.51
N GLY A 1008 -15.40 29.97 18.12
CA GLY A 1008 -14.91 31.35 18.00
C GLY A 1008 -14.61 32.02 19.35
N THR A 1009 -15.45 31.79 20.35
CA THR A 1009 -15.36 32.46 21.66
C THR A 1009 -14.44 31.78 22.67
N SER A 1010 -14.23 30.46 22.53
CA SER A 1010 -13.47 29.67 23.51
C SER A 1010 -12.30 28.91 22.88
N TRP A 1011 -12.52 28.13 21.83
CA TRP A 1011 -11.46 27.29 21.25
C TRP A 1011 -10.33 28.12 20.64
N ILE A 1012 -10.64 28.96 19.65
CA ILE A 1012 -9.64 29.74 18.90
C ILE A 1012 -8.78 30.61 19.83
N PRO A 1013 -9.35 31.39 20.78
CA PRO A 1013 -8.56 32.25 21.66
C PRO A 1013 -7.64 31.50 22.64
N GLN A 1014 -7.93 30.23 22.94
CA GLN A 1014 -7.21 29.47 23.98
C GLN A 1014 -6.24 28.44 23.39
N ARG A 1015 -6.54 27.85 22.23
CA ARG A 1015 -5.84 26.67 21.70
C ARG A 1015 -4.36 26.90 21.44
N ARG A 1016 -3.99 28.06 20.86
CA ARG A 1016 -2.61 28.35 20.46
C ARG A 1016 -1.61 28.24 21.61
N ARG A 1017 -1.95 28.79 22.78
CA ARG A 1017 -1.04 28.81 23.95
C ARG A 1017 -0.63 27.40 24.37
N SER A 1018 -1.59 26.48 24.44
CA SER A 1018 -1.31 25.09 24.79
C SER A 1018 -0.60 24.36 23.66
N LEU A 1019 -1.03 24.58 22.42
CA LEU A 1019 -0.47 23.93 21.25
C LEU A 1019 1.03 24.24 21.06
N THR A 1020 1.46 25.48 21.25
CA THR A 1020 2.88 25.86 21.22
C THR A 1020 3.70 25.08 22.25
N ASN A 1021 3.15 24.90 23.46
CA ASN A 1021 3.81 24.08 24.49
C ASN A 1021 3.87 22.59 24.11
N HIS A 1022 2.84 22.06 23.47
CA HIS A 1022 2.81 20.66 23.00
C HIS A 1022 3.85 20.43 21.90
N PHE A 1023 3.93 21.32 20.91
CA PHE A 1023 4.97 21.24 19.88
C PHE A 1023 6.37 21.34 20.47
N ALA A 1024 6.60 22.26 21.42
CA ALA A 1024 7.89 22.37 22.11
C ALA A 1024 8.26 21.08 22.86
N LYS A 1025 7.33 20.52 23.66
CA LYS A 1025 7.53 19.24 24.37
C LYS A 1025 7.80 18.07 23.42
N ALA A 1026 7.19 18.07 22.23
CA ALA A 1026 7.38 17.04 21.22
C ALA A 1026 8.68 17.20 20.40
N GLY A 1027 9.37 18.34 20.53
CA GLY A 1027 10.56 18.68 19.73
C GLY A 1027 10.25 19.17 18.32
N PHE A 1028 9.06 19.70 18.10
CA PHE A 1028 8.58 20.22 16.81
C PHE A 1028 8.51 21.75 16.76
N LEU A 1029 9.17 22.44 17.70
CA LEU A 1029 9.25 23.89 17.73
C LEU A 1029 10.72 24.33 17.78
N LEU A 1030 11.23 24.86 16.66
CA LEU A 1030 12.61 25.36 16.53
C LEU A 1030 12.66 26.86 16.14
N SER A 1031 11.54 27.58 16.29
CA SER A 1031 11.34 28.91 15.71
C SER A 1031 12.26 30.01 16.24
N SER A 1032 12.97 29.79 17.35
CA SER A 1032 13.91 30.80 17.91
C SER A 1032 15.13 31.05 17.02
N ASN A 1033 15.41 30.14 16.07
CA ASN A 1033 16.58 30.20 15.20
C ASN A 1033 16.21 30.44 13.72
N ALA A 1034 14.93 30.67 13.43
CA ALA A 1034 14.46 30.85 12.06
C ALA A 1034 14.92 32.20 11.46
N PRO A 1035 15.31 32.24 10.18
CA PRO A 1035 15.54 33.50 9.49
C PRO A 1035 14.28 34.39 9.46
N VAL A 1036 14.49 35.68 9.69
CA VAL A 1036 13.46 36.73 9.64
C VAL A 1036 13.66 37.54 8.38
N PHE A 1037 12.60 37.78 7.63
CA PHE A 1037 12.64 38.59 6.43
C PHE A 1037 11.99 39.94 6.70
N ASN A 1038 12.50 41.02 6.09
CA ASN A 1038 11.77 42.30 6.10
C ASN A 1038 10.44 42.23 5.35
N GLN A 1039 10.27 41.24 4.48
CA GLN A 1039 8.99 40.85 3.88
C GLN A 1039 8.89 39.32 3.76
N PHE A 1040 7.84 38.74 4.35
CA PHE A 1040 7.57 37.31 4.30
C PHE A 1040 6.79 36.94 3.03
N GLY A 1041 7.51 36.73 1.93
CA GLY A 1041 6.92 36.34 0.64
C GLY A 1041 5.94 37.37 0.04
N GLY A 1042 5.13 36.92 -0.91
CA GLY A 1042 4.11 37.75 -1.57
C GLY A 1042 4.64 38.63 -2.72
N ARG A 1043 3.79 39.54 -3.20
CA ARG A 1043 4.14 40.45 -4.31
C ARG A 1043 5.01 41.59 -3.79
N VAL A 1044 6.12 41.84 -4.48
CA VAL A 1044 7.06 42.94 -4.21
C VAL A 1044 7.17 43.85 -5.44
N PRO A 1045 7.38 45.16 -5.28
CA PRO A 1045 7.66 46.04 -6.40
C PRO A 1045 9.02 45.69 -7.06
N LYS A 1046 9.16 46.01 -8.35
CA LYS A 1046 10.43 45.85 -9.07
C LYS A 1046 11.53 46.66 -8.36
N GLY A 1047 12.66 46.03 -8.06
CA GLY A 1047 13.78 46.64 -7.33
C GLY A 1047 13.69 46.53 -5.80
N PHE A 1048 12.72 45.78 -5.26
CA PHE A 1048 12.63 45.52 -3.82
C PHE A 1048 13.92 44.90 -3.27
N SER A 1049 14.42 45.46 -2.17
CA SER A 1049 15.59 44.94 -1.46
C SER A 1049 15.14 44.05 -0.29
N LEU A 1050 15.26 42.74 -0.47
CA LEU A 1050 15.05 41.78 0.59
C LEU A 1050 16.21 41.84 1.60
N THR A 1051 15.89 41.98 2.87
CA THR A 1051 16.85 41.82 3.97
C THR A 1051 16.45 40.63 4.84
N MET A 1052 17.46 39.90 5.29
CA MET A 1052 17.31 38.74 6.17
C MET A 1052 17.98 39.04 7.51
N GLY A 1053 17.46 38.47 8.58
CA GLY A 1053 18.00 38.57 9.93
C GLY A 1053 17.76 37.29 10.71
N THR A 1054 18.25 37.21 11.93
CA THR A 1054 17.99 36.06 12.81
C THR A 1054 17.48 36.57 14.16
N LEU A 1055 16.56 35.81 14.76
CA LEU A 1055 16.14 36.05 16.16
C LEU A 1055 17.17 35.53 17.16
N ALA A 1056 18.15 34.75 16.70
CA ALA A 1056 19.25 34.30 17.54
C ALA A 1056 20.23 35.46 17.84
N PRO A 1057 20.94 35.43 18.98
CA PRO A 1057 21.93 36.45 19.33
C PRO A 1057 23.07 36.61 18.30
N ALA A 1058 23.40 35.53 17.59
CA ALA A 1058 24.36 35.49 16.49
C ALA A 1058 24.07 34.26 15.58
N GLY A 1059 24.42 34.34 14.30
CA GLY A 1059 24.29 33.22 13.35
C GLY A 1059 24.54 33.66 11.91
N VAL A 1060 24.83 32.69 11.04
CA VAL A 1060 24.98 32.88 9.60
C VAL A 1060 23.72 32.32 8.91
N ILE A 1061 23.16 33.05 7.94
CA ILE A 1061 21.97 32.61 7.21
C ILE A 1061 22.43 31.98 5.88
N TYR A 1062 21.98 30.75 5.65
CA TYR A 1062 22.17 30.04 4.39
C TYR A 1062 20.85 29.94 3.64
N PHE A 1063 20.86 30.25 2.34
CA PHE A 1063 19.66 30.25 1.52
C PHE A 1063 19.94 29.76 0.09
N THR A 1064 18.89 29.32 -0.60
CA THR A 1064 18.92 28.96 -2.03
C THR A 1064 17.86 29.77 -2.77
N THR A 1065 18.05 29.96 -4.08
CA THR A 1065 17.06 30.65 -4.95
C THR A 1065 16.43 29.73 -5.99
N ASN A 1066 16.90 28.48 -6.06
CA ASN A 1066 16.43 27.44 -6.98
C ASN A 1066 15.47 26.44 -6.31
N GLY A 1067 15.23 26.57 -5.00
CA GLY A 1067 14.29 25.74 -4.24
C GLY A 1067 14.90 24.49 -3.57
N THR A 1068 16.21 24.26 -3.65
CA THR A 1068 16.86 23.16 -2.91
C THR A 1068 17.02 23.50 -1.43
N ASP A 1069 17.06 22.49 -0.55
CA ASP A 1069 17.30 22.74 0.89
C ASP A 1069 18.74 23.26 1.06
N PRO A 1070 18.96 24.40 1.75
CA PRO A 1070 20.31 24.92 2.00
C PRO A 1070 21.14 24.00 2.92
N ARG A 1071 20.56 22.95 3.49
CA ARG A 1071 21.23 21.93 4.30
C ARG A 1071 21.37 20.61 3.54
N VAL A 1072 22.42 19.87 3.86
CA VAL A 1072 22.53 18.45 3.50
C VAL A 1072 21.85 17.62 4.59
N MET A 1073 20.83 16.86 4.22
CA MET A 1073 20.08 16.00 5.15
C MET A 1073 20.99 15.06 5.94
N PHE A 1074 20.69 14.86 7.21
CA PHE A 1074 21.38 14.02 8.20
C PHE A 1074 22.80 14.43 8.59
N THR A 1075 23.46 15.33 7.86
CA THR A 1075 24.85 15.70 8.15
C THR A 1075 24.97 17.02 8.91
N GLY A 1076 23.93 17.87 8.84
CA GLY A 1076 23.99 19.24 9.35
C GLY A 1076 24.93 20.15 8.57
N ALA A 1077 25.51 19.67 7.46
CA ALA A 1077 26.37 20.45 6.59
C ALA A 1077 25.55 21.41 5.72
N VAL A 1078 26.21 22.47 5.26
CA VAL A 1078 25.66 23.42 4.28
C VAL A 1078 25.72 22.79 2.89
N SER A 1079 24.63 22.89 2.14
CA SER A 1079 24.56 22.43 0.74
C SER A 1079 25.54 23.23 -0.12
N ALA A 1080 26.16 22.58 -1.12
CA ALA A 1080 27.05 23.24 -2.07
C ALA A 1080 26.32 24.31 -2.92
N GLU A 1081 24.99 24.23 -3.01
CA GLU A 1081 24.14 25.20 -3.71
C GLU A 1081 23.72 26.39 -2.83
N ALA A 1082 24.02 26.35 -1.53
CA ALA A 1082 23.60 27.39 -0.60
C ALA A 1082 24.49 28.64 -0.71
N LEU A 1083 23.84 29.80 -0.69
CA LEU A 1083 24.45 31.11 -0.59
C LEU A 1083 24.46 31.59 0.86
N THR A 1084 25.39 32.47 1.19
CA THR A 1084 25.54 33.06 2.54
C THR A 1084 25.00 34.49 2.56
N TYR A 1085 24.27 34.86 3.62
CA TYR A 1085 23.82 36.22 3.90
C TYR A 1085 24.40 36.74 5.21
#